data_AF-A0A7X6YD73-F1
#
_entry.id   AF-A0A7X6YD73-F1
#
_cell.length_a   1.000
_cell.length_b   1.000
_cell.length_c   1.000
_cell.angle_alpha   90.00
_cell.angle_beta   90.00
_cell.angle_gamma   90.00
#
_symmetry.space_group_name_H-M   'P 1'
#
loop_
_entity.id
_entity.type
_entity.pdbx_description
1 polymer ?
#
loop_
_entity_poly.entity_id
_entity_poly.type
_entity_poly.pdbx_seq_one_letter_code
_entity_poly.pdbx_strand_id
1 'polypeptide(L)'
;SGSLVKTGAGTLTLTGANTHSGGTAVHAGGTLAAGHAQALGTGPVINNGTLNLTLTPAIYSGLSASLSGAGTNNVSLITGNTGNLTTLNGDYSAFTGVWNLGVNAGAGASRVLMNGRDNPNASIIVRTNATLYVSSSVYPHGASITLQGGNTGEANGQLRLDNNARWEGPIQLTAPITDGNDGFFGCASGSGYVAGTISDGGGAYAFNKVGGGTLHLMNAENDFGGAVWVRAGWLRAYSMRMLGEPSALGAPTSVANGTIKLGNGTTTAGLAYIGNGDTTDRRIDLASTTATCYLEHLGSNLWQITGDVISSGAGNKRLQLQGSSLFGTGELAGVISDYSASHTNNIWKTGTGTWTLSGDNTFKGTVIVENGILRITHNRALGIGPKNAQAANNANNANPHIHLDGSAGNLTIPADITFRTSNQRAGALINDAGTNTILGMVHLTAGDGDTAIVSSAGKLTLAGNVYPPTDTSRRLRLWGDGDGEIAGVIANGATADLPLFKEKGTGTWTLTGANTFSGITTISDGTLILSGPNGKIAGAVDAVAGGTFIVTNAPDANNPDRLADGAGVTLNGGTLTFTHPGGAANYSETAGALSVGSGAGTITAACADEGQTSALTFASLTRTGNGSVNFTGTGLGDADARNRILFTTPPVADNAVIGTWALYNGTTLASYTTGRGVIAADDSIYSDLSAKGPSVLPNDGTVLARINSEGTEGGISLAGETANSLGALFQATTWDAAVGLTNGQTLAVSDLVIGAGMASLMIGTNLTDGLLQPLTAGGALTLANHAPDSTLVINTPITNNTSASSLVKFGSGPAP
;
A
#
# COMPACT_ATOMS: atom_id res chain seq x y z
N SER A 1 -1.39 -51.89 -55.13
CA SER A 1 -1.65 -51.80 -53.68
C SER A 1 -2.00 -53.20 -53.18
N GLY A 2 -1.55 -53.56 -51.98
CA GLY A 2 -1.94 -54.82 -51.31
C GLY A 2 -2.43 -54.52 -49.89
N SER A 3 -3.27 -55.38 -49.31
CA SER A 3 -3.73 -55.26 -47.93
C SER A 3 -3.36 -56.50 -47.13
N LEU A 4 -3.05 -56.33 -45.85
CA LEU A 4 -2.89 -57.44 -44.91
C LEU A 4 -4.16 -57.56 -44.06
N VAL A 5 -4.73 -58.76 -43.97
CA VAL A 5 -5.90 -59.04 -43.11
C VAL A 5 -5.58 -60.20 -42.17
N LYS A 6 -5.56 -59.95 -40.85
CA LYS A 6 -5.45 -60.99 -39.82
C LYS A 6 -6.82 -61.41 -39.34
N THR A 7 -7.16 -62.68 -39.57
CA THR A 7 -8.37 -63.36 -39.05
C THR A 7 -7.99 -64.58 -38.21
N GLY A 8 -8.97 -65.12 -37.46
CA GLY A 8 -8.81 -66.33 -36.65
C GLY A 8 -7.99 -66.15 -35.38
N ALA A 9 -8.10 -67.11 -34.46
CA ALA A 9 -7.33 -67.15 -33.21
C ALA A 9 -5.82 -67.30 -33.48
N GLY A 10 -5.00 -66.87 -32.52
CA GLY A 10 -3.53 -66.97 -32.59
C GLY A 10 -2.81 -65.72 -33.09
N THR A 11 -1.51 -65.68 -32.82
CA THR A 11 -0.63 -64.54 -33.07
C THR A 11 0.12 -64.67 -34.39
N LEU A 12 -0.04 -63.68 -35.28
CA LEU A 12 0.85 -63.48 -36.43
C LEU A 12 1.93 -62.48 -36.03
N THR A 13 3.21 -62.82 -36.21
CA THR A 13 4.34 -61.91 -35.92
C THR A 13 4.99 -61.45 -37.21
N LEU A 14 5.10 -60.13 -37.38
CA LEU A 14 5.78 -59.48 -38.50
C LEU A 14 7.12 -58.92 -38.01
N THR A 15 8.22 -59.53 -38.44
CA THR A 15 9.58 -59.18 -38.01
C THR A 15 10.33 -58.28 -38.99
N GLY A 16 9.83 -58.11 -40.21
CA GLY A 16 10.46 -57.33 -41.27
C GLY A 16 9.65 -56.09 -41.69
N ALA A 17 10.25 -55.31 -42.58
CA ALA A 17 9.58 -54.20 -43.25
C ALA A 17 8.54 -54.70 -44.26
N ASN A 18 7.35 -54.10 -44.27
CA ASN A 18 6.33 -54.34 -45.28
C ASN A 18 5.99 -53.02 -45.99
N THR A 19 5.78 -53.07 -47.30
CA THR A 19 5.56 -51.89 -48.16
C THR A 19 4.13 -51.79 -48.72
N HIS A 20 3.22 -52.64 -48.24
CA HIS A 20 1.83 -52.64 -48.69
C HIS A 20 1.11 -51.35 -48.27
N SER A 21 0.39 -50.74 -49.22
CA SER A 21 -0.28 -49.45 -49.04
C SER A 21 -1.81 -49.54 -48.90
N GLY A 22 -2.41 -50.72 -49.10
CA GLY A 22 -3.85 -50.95 -48.96
C GLY A 22 -4.33 -51.09 -47.52
N GLY A 23 -3.42 -50.99 -46.55
CA GLY A 23 -3.73 -51.03 -45.12
C GLY A 23 -3.59 -52.41 -44.46
N THR A 24 -3.72 -52.40 -43.14
CA THR A 24 -3.65 -53.59 -42.28
C THR A 24 -4.91 -53.69 -41.44
N ALA A 25 -5.66 -54.79 -41.55
CA ALA A 25 -6.86 -55.05 -40.77
C ALA A 25 -6.67 -56.24 -39.83
N VAL A 26 -6.96 -56.06 -38.54
CA VAL A 26 -6.97 -57.12 -37.53
C VAL A 26 -8.42 -57.33 -37.09
N HIS A 27 -8.99 -58.49 -37.41
CA HIS A 27 -10.37 -58.82 -37.03
C HIS A 27 -10.48 -59.30 -35.58
N ALA A 28 -11.69 -59.26 -35.03
CA ALA A 28 -12.00 -59.76 -33.69
C ALA A 28 -11.48 -61.20 -33.49
N GLY A 29 -10.88 -61.44 -32.33
CA GLY A 29 -10.25 -62.72 -31.97
C GLY A 29 -8.85 -62.95 -32.55
N GLY A 30 -8.35 -62.10 -33.45
CA GLY A 30 -6.99 -62.19 -34.00
C GLY A 30 -5.96 -61.36 -33.23
N THR A 31 -4.71 -61.84 -33.20
CA THR A 31 -3.56 -61.10 -32.65
C THR A 31 -2.49 -60.87 -33.72
N LEU A 32 -2.01 -59.64 -33.86
CA LEU A 32 -0.90 -59.25 -34.74
C LEU A 32 0.21 -58.62 -33.91
N ALA A 33 1.43 -59.12 -34.01
CA ALA A 33 2.62 -58.54 -33.38
C ALA A 33 3.51 -57.86 -34.43
N ALA A 34 3.75 -56.56 -34.25
CA ALA A 34 4.60 -55.73 -35.08
C ALA A 34 5.99 -55.59 -34.44
N GLY A 35 6.93 -56.42 -34.89
CA GLY A 35 8.33 -56.44 -34.45
C GLY A 35 9.27 -55.50 -35.21
N HIS A 36 8.75 -54.74 -36.18
CA HIS A 36 9.50 -53.80 -37.00
C HIS A 36 8.72 -52.49 -37.21
N ALA A 37 9.41 -51.35 -37.35
CA ALA A 37 8.78 -50.04 -37.51
C ALA A 37 7.88 -49.97 -38.76
N GLN A 38 8.25 -50.66 -39.83
CA GLN A 38 7.49 -50.75 -41.08
C GLN A 38 6.60 -52.02 -41.16
N ALA A 39 6.40 -52.75 -40.06
CA ALA A 39 5.66 -54.01 -40.08
C ALA A 39 4.21 -53.84 -40.58
N LEU A 40 3.58 -52.70 -40.30
CA LEU A 40 2.16 -52.48 -40.60
C LEU A 40 1.88 -51.94 -42.02
N GLY A 41 2.90 -51.83 -42.86
CA GLY A 41 2.77 -51.19 -44.18
C GLY A 41 2.65 -49.67 -44.06
N THR A 42 2.31 -49.00 -45.16
CA THR A 42 2.16 -47.53 -45.23
C THR A 42 0.70 -47.07 -45.27
N GLY A 43 -0.24 -48.00 -45.40
CA GLY A 43 -1.68 -47.72 -45.40
C GLY A 43 -2.31 -47.65 -44.00
N PRO A 44 -3.60 -47.29 -43.92
CA PRO A 44 -4.33 -47.18 -42.66
C PRO A 44 -4.46 -48.51 -41.92
N VAL A 45 -4.62 -48.46 -40.60
CA VAL A 45 -4.80 -49.64 -39.75
C VAL A 45 -6.24 -49.70 -39.24
N ILE A 46 -6.87 -50.87 -39.32
CA ILE A 46 -8.18 -51.17 -38.69
C ILE A 46 -7.92 -52.26 -37.65
N ASN A 47 -8.10 -51.97 -36.37
CA ASN A 47 -7.89 -52.95 -35.30
C ASN A 47 -9.20 -53.21 -34.54
N ASN A 48 -9.76 -54.40 -34.73
CA ASN A 48 -10.87 -54.97 -33.96
C ASN A 48 -10.45 -56.19 -33.12
N GLY A 49 -9.16 -56.57 -33.14
CA GLY A 49 -8.57 -57.68 -32.38
C GLY A 49 -7.52 -57.18 -31.40
N THR A 50 -6.33 -57.77 -31.40
CA THR A 50 -5.18 -57.33 -30.59
C THR A 50 -3.99 -57.00 -31.48
N LEU A 51 -3.43 -55.79 -31.31
CA LEU A 51 -2.23 -55.33 -31.97
C LEU A 51 -1.11 -55.14 -30.94
N ASN A 52 -0.05 -55.94 -31.01
CA ASN A 52 1.12 -55.83 -30.15
C ASN A 52 2.24 -55.08 -30.88
N LEU A 53 2.58 -53.88 -30.41
CA LEU A 53 3.69 -53.06 -30.88
C LEU A 53 4.92 -53.37 -30.02
N THR A 54 5.81 -54.23 -30.52
CA THR A 54 6.88 -54.82 -29.69
C THR A 54 8.27 -54.21 -29.92
N LEU A 55 8.43 -53.36 -30.94
CA LEU A 55 9.64 -52.56 -31.16
C LEU A 55 9.55 -51.23 -30.40
N THR A 56 10.58 -50.92 -29.61
CA THR A 56 10.77 -49.62 -28.94
C THR A 56 12.26 -49.27 -28.95
N PRO A 57 12.68 -48.00 -29.22
CA PRO A 57 11.86 -46.91 -29.75
C PRO A 57 11.37 -47.23 -31.17
N ALA A 58 10.21 -46.70 -31.55
CA ALA A 58 9.65 -46.92 -32.88
C ALA A 58 8.74 -45.78 -33.35
N ILE A 59 8.66 -45.62 -34.67
CA ILE A 59 7.59 -44.90 -35.37
C ILE A 59 6.95 -45.90 -36.31
N TYR A 60 5.73 -46.34 -36.01
CA TYR A 60 5.05 -47.35 -36.82
C TYR A 60 4.41 -46.70 -38.05
N SER A 61 4.85 -47.08 -39.25
CA SER A 61 4.44 -46.41 -40.50
C SER A 61 2.92 -46.42 -40.74
N GLY A 62 2.26 -47.56 -40.48
CA GLY A 62 0.79 -47.66 -40.63
C GLY A 62 0.01 -46.83 -39.61
N LEU A 63 0.52 -46.73 -38.37
CA LEU A 63 -0.08 -45.89 -37.33
C LEU A 63 0.26 -44.40 -37.50
N SER A 64 1.22 -44.06 -38.35
CA SER A 64 1.50 -42.68 -38.73
C SER A 64 0.45 -42.14 -39.71
N ALA A 65 -0.33 -43.01 -40.35
CA ALA A 65 -1.45 -42.65 -41.22
C ALA A 65 -2.75 -42.47 -40.40
N SER A 66 -3.39 -43.57 -40.00
CA SER A 66 -4.59 -43.55 -39.15
C SER A 66 -4.85 -44.90 -38.50
N LEU A 67 -5.63 -44.90 -37.42
CA LEU A 67 -6.15 -46.08 -36.76
C LEU A 67 -7.67 -45.96 -36.55
N SER A 68 -8.39 -47.05 -36.81
CA SER A 68 -9.82 -47.19 -36.51
C SER A 68 -10.14 -48.55 -35.90
N GLY A 69 -11.38 -48.73 -35.44
CA GLY A 69 -11.88 -49.97 -34.82
C GLY A 69 -12.00 -49.90 -33.31
N ALA A 70 -12.27 -51.04 -32.67
CA ALA A 70 -12.55 -51.12 -31.22
C ALA A 70 -11.67 -52.16 -30.48
N GLY A 71 -10.57 -52.60 -31.09
CA GLY A 71 -9.67 -53.62 -30.54
C GLY A 71 -8.77 -53.12 -29.42
N THR A 72 -7.74 -53.90 -29.09
CA THR A 72 -6.71 -53.56 -28.11
C THR A 72 -5.37 -53.32 -28.79
N ASN A 73 -4.68 -52.23 -28.48
CA ASN A 73 -3.31 -51.97 -28.86
C ASN A 73 -2.41 -52.08 -27.62
N ASN A 74 -1.39 -52.92 -27.68
CA ASN A 74 -0.40 -53.09 -26.62
C ASN A 74 0.93 -52.52 -27.07
N VAL A 75 1.48 -51.58 -26.32
CA VAL A 75 2.79 -50.96 -26.60
C VAL A 75 3.80 -51.46 -25.59
N SER A 76 4.80 -52.21 -26.02
CA SER A 76 5.91 -52.64 -25.17
C SER A 76 6.93 -51.51 -25.03
N LEU A 77 7.52 -51.34 -23.85
CA LEU A 77 8.56 -50.33 -23.59
C LEU A 77 9.84 -51.00 -23.09
N ILE A 78 10.99 -50.40 -23.40
CA ILE A 78 12.29 -50.86 -22.88
C ILE A 78 12.53 -50.23 -21.50
N THR A 79 13.12 -50.99 -20.58
CA THR A 79 13.43 -50.57 -19.21
C THR A 79 14.82 -49.93 -19.10
N GLY A 80 14.98 -48.99 -18.18
CA GLY A 80 16.28 -48.36 -17.88
C GLY A 80 16.77 -47.35 -18.93
N ASN A 81 15.90 -46.88 -19.83
CA ASN A 81 16.24 -45.90 -20.85
C ASN A 81 15.07 -44.94 -21.11
N THR A 82 14.92 -43.95 -20.25
CA THR A 82 13.85 -42.93 -20.29
C THR A 82 13.99 -41.96 -21.47
N GLY A 83 15.17 -41.91 -22.11
CA GLY A 83 15.43 -41.07 -23.29
C GLY A 83 14.72 -41.53 -24.56
N ASN A 84 14.50 -42.85 -24.70
CA ASN A 84 13.88 -43.44 -25.89
C ASN A 84 12.36 -43.17 -25.97
N LEU A 85 11.87 -43.06 -27.22
CA LEU A 85 10.50 -42.65 -27.51
C LEU A 85 9.85 -43.53 -28.57
N THR A 86 8.68 -44.08 -28.26
CA THR A 86 7.77 -44.65 -29.25
C THR A 86 6.73 -43.60 -29.64
N THR A 87 6.67 -43.24 -30.92
CA THR A 87 5.85 -42.11 -31.41
C THR A 87 4.58 -42.61 -32.09
N LEU A 88 3.45 -42.07 -31.65
CA LEU A 88 2.10 -42.38 -32.12
C LEU A 88 1.39 -41.07 -32.47
N ASN A 89 1.60 -40.56 -33.69
CA ASN A 89 1.12 -39.24 -34.12
C ASN A 89 0.08 -39.27 -35.26
N GLY A 90 -0.43 -40.45 -35.66
CA GLY A 90 -1.49 -40.54 -36.67
C GLY A 90 -2.85 -40.03 -36.17
N ASP A 91 -3.84 -40.02 -37.06
CA ASP A 91 -5.22 -39.73 -36.69
C ASP A 91 -5.89 -41.00 -36.12
N TYR A 92 -6.22 -40.97 -34.83
CA TYR A 92 -6.88 -42.07 -34.11
C TYR A 92 -8.32 -41.73 -33.72
N SER A 93 -8.89 -40.66 -34.30
CA SER A 93 -10.26 -40.22 -34.00
C SER A 93 -11.34 -41.23 -34.34
N ALA A 94 -11.04 -42.25 -35.14
CA ALA A 94 -11.94 -43.35 -35.47
C ALA A 94 -11.72 -44.62 -34.62
N PHE A 95 -10.75 -44.62 -33.70
CA PHE A 95 -10.46 -45.76 -32.83
C PHE A 95 -11.13 -45.59 -31.46
N THR A 96 -11.99 -46.52 -31.08
CA THR A 96 -12.77 -46.49 -29.82
C THR A 96 -12.36 -47.56 -28.82
N GLY A 97 -11.27 -48.29 -29.12
CA GLY A 97 -10.79 -49.39 -28.31
C GLY A 97 -9.84 -48.98 -27.19
N VAL A 98 -8.98 -49.92 -26.78
CA VAL A 98 -8.06 -49.76 -25.64
C VAL A 98 -6.62 -49.61 -26.11
N TRP A 99 -5.90 -48.65 -25.56
CA TRP A 99 -4.44 -48.55 -25.61
C TRP A 99 -3.83 -48.96 -24.28
N ASN A 100 -2.94 -49.95 -24.29
CA ASN A 100 -2.11 -50.33 -23.15
C ASN A 100 -0.69 -49.86 -23.39
N LEU A 101 -0.25 -48.83 -22.68
CA LEU A 101 1.08 -48.23 -22.84
C LEU A 101 2.03 -48.79 -21.79
N GLY A 102 3.09 -49.46 -22.22
CA GLY A 102 4.10 -50.06 -21.33
C GLY A 102 3.73 -51.44 -20.82
N VAL A 103 3.23 -52.31 -21.70
CA VAL A 103 3.09 -53.73 -21.35
C VAL A 103 4.46 -54.28 -20.96
N ASN A 104 4.57 -54.82 -19.75
CA ASN A 104 5.80 -55.30 -19.11
C ASN A 104 6.87 -54.22 -18.84
N ALA A 105 6.47 -52.95 -18.68
CA ALA A 105 7.38 -51.89 -18.27
C ALA A 105 7.92 -52.13 -16.84
N GLY A 106 9.24 -52.35 -16.73
CA GLY A 106 9.97 -52.25 -15.46
C GLY A 106 10.32 -50.79 -15.10
N ALA A 107 10.98 -50.60 -13.96
CA ALA A 107 11.35 -49.27 -13.46
C ALA A 107 12.16 -48.46 -14.49
N GLY A 108 11.86 -47.17 -14.62
CA GLY A 108 12.57 -46.29 -15.56
C GLY A 108 12.33 -46.63 -17.03
N ALA A 109 11.11 -47.01 -17.41
CA ALA A 109 10.81 -47.37 -18.79
C ALA A 109 10.89 -46.17 -19.75
N SER A 110 11.09 -46.45 -21.04
CA SER A 110 10.96 -45.47 -22.13
C SER A 110 9.55 -44.87 -22.19
N ARG A 111 9.33 -43.89 -23.08
CA ARG A 111 8.07 -43.13 -23.13
C ARG A 111 7.28 -43.40 -24.40
N VAL A 112 5.97 -43.17 -24.36
CA VAL A 112 5.12 -43.09 -25.55
C VAL A 112 4.77 -41.62 -25.81
N LEU A 113 5.12 -41.10 -26.98
CA LEU A 113 4.63 -39.80 -27.46
C LEU A 113 3.31 -40.01 -28.21
N MET A 114 2.23 -39.39 -27.75
CA MET A 114 0.95 -39.40 -28.46
C MET A 114 0.50 -37.96 -28.71
N ASN A 115 0.84 -37.41 -29.88
CA ASN A 115 0.32 -36.09 -30.32
C ASN A 115 -0.80 -36.22 -31.36
N GLY A 116 -1.11 -37.44 -31.78
CA GLY A 116 -2.20 -37.71 -32.72
C GLY A 116 -3.57 -37.50 -32.08
N ARG A 117 -4.56 -37.05 -32.85
CA ARG A 117 -5.94 -36.90 -32.37
C ARG A 117 -6.46 -38.26 -31.87
N ASP A 118 -7.06 -38.29 -30.67
CA ASP A 118 -7.70 -39.48 -30.11
C ASP A 118 -9.23 -39.43 -30.27
N ASN A 119 -9.90 -40.49 -29.83
CA ASN A 119 -11.36 -40.54 -29.73
C ASN A 119 -11.77 -40.50 -28.25
N PRO A 120 -12.74 -39.67 -27.85
CA PRO A 120 -13.23 -39.62 -26.47
C PRO A 120 -13.78 -40.94 -25.91
N ASN A 121 -14.27 -41.83 -26.77
CA ASN A 121 -14.75 -43.16 -26.38
C ASN A 121 -13.63 -44.20 -26.24
N ALA A 122 -12.38 -43.87 -26.57
CA ALA A 122 -11.25 -44.75 -26.34
C ALA A 122 -10.83 -44.74 -24.86
N SER A 123 -10.11 -45.77 -24.46
CA SER A 123 -9.45 -45.85 -23.15
C SER A 123 -7.96 -46.03 -23.29
N ILE A 124 -7.19 -45.25 -22.55
CA ILE A 124 -5.73 -45.30 -22.51
C ILE A 124 -5.30 -45.73 -21.11
N ILE A 125 -4.63 -46.86 -21.00
CA ILE A 125 -4.09 -47.39 -19.75
C ILE A 125 -2.58 -47.21 -19.79
N VAL A 126 -2.08 -46.26 -19.00
CA VAL A 126 -0.65 -46.08 -18.76
C VAL A 126 -0.25 -47.04 -17.65
N ARG A 127 0.44 -48.11 -18.05
CA ARG A 127 0.81 -49.21 -17.13
C ARG A 127 1.82 -48.75 -16.09
N THR A 128 1.96 -49.53 -15.02
CA THR A 128 2.95 -49.28 -13.97
C THR A 128 4.35 -49.06 -14.57
N ASN A 129 5.05 -48.03 -14.10
CA ASN A 129 6.37 -47.58 -14.59
C ASN A 129 6.41 -47.00 -16.02
N ALA A 130 5.30 -47.00 -16.76
CA ALA A 130 5.24 -46.41 -18.09
C ALA A 130 4.94 -44.92 -18.02
N THR A 131 5.21 -44.20 -19.11
CA THR A 131 4.92 -42.77 -19.25
C THR A 131 4.26 -42.46 -20.59
N LEU A 132 3.21 -41.66 -20.55
CA LEU A 132 2.59 -40.99 -21.68
C LEU A 132 3.06 -39.54 -21.75
N TYR A 133 3.59 -39.16 -22.91
CA TYR A 133 4.05 -37.81 -23.20
C TYR A 133 3.19 -37.20 -24.32
N VAL A 134 2.68 -35.99 -24.09
CA VAL A 134 2.03 -35.14 -25.08
C VAL A 134 2.77 -33.81 -25.13
N SER A 135 3.17 -33.39 -26.33
CA SER A 135 4.07 -32.25 -26.56
C SER A 135 3.55 -31.25 -27.58
N SER A 136 2.27 -31.33 -27.89
CA SER A 136 1.59 -30.52 -28.91
C SER A 136 0.25 -30.04 -28.38
N SER A 137 -0.10 -28.80 -28.73
CA SER A 137 -1.42 -28.19 -28.48
C SER A 137 -2.39 -28.34 -29.64
N VAL A 138 -1.97 -28.98 -30.74
CA VAL A 138 -2.77 -29.08 -31.97
C VAL A 138 -4.09 -29.81 -31.75
N TYR A 139 -4.07 -30.89 -30.95
CA TYR A 139 -5.27 -31.67 -30.63
C TYR A 139 -5.41 -31.82 -29.12
N PRO A 140 -6.51 -31.33 -28.52
CA PRO A 140 -6.91 -31.75 -27.18
C PRO A 140 -7.22 -33.25 -27.18
N HIS A 141 -6.84 -33.93 -26.11
CA HIS A 141 -7.07 -35.37 -25.94
C HIS A 141 -8.31 -35.64 -25.10
N GLY A 142 -9.30 -36.33 -25.68
CA GLY A 142 -10.59 -36.59 -25.05
C GLY A 142 -10.73 -37.97 -24.43
N ALA A 143 -9.83 -38.91 -24.71
CA ALA A 143 -9.93 -40.29 -24.22
C ALA A 143 -9.81 -40.36 -22.69
N SER A 144 -10.50 -41.34 -22.10
CA SER A 144 -10.28 -41.67 -20.69
C SER A 144 -8.87 -42.21 -20.49
N ILE A 145 -8.21 -41.83 -19.40
CA ILE A 145 -6.88 -42.33 -19.04
C ILE A 145 -6.88 -42.98 -17.66
N THR A 146 -6.23 -44.14 -17.55
CA THR A 146 -5.93 -44.81 -16.27
C THR A 146 -4.43 -44.78 -16.03
N LEU A 147 -4.03 -44.22 -14.89
CA LEU A 147 -2.64 -44.10 -14.44
C LEU A 147 -2.36 -45.13 -13.34
N GLN A 148 -1.43 -46.06 -13.59
CA GLN A 148 -1.11 -47.18 -12.70
C GLN A 148 0.17 -46.97 -11.86
N GLY A 149 0.68 -45.75 -11.79
CA GLY A 149 1.76 -45.36 -10.88
C GLY A 149 3.07 -46.13 -11.09
N GLY A 150 3.76 -46.42 -9.99
CA GLY A 150 5.06 -47.11 -9.97
C GLY A 150 6.27 -46.18 -9.99
N ASN A 151 7.41 -46.71 -10.42
CA ASN A 151 8.67 -46.01 -10.66
C ASN A 151 8.82 -45.80 -12.18
N THR A 152 8.25 -44.70 -12.65
CA THR A 152 8.36 -44.25 -14.04
C THR A 152 9.80 -43.91 -14.43
N GLY A 153 10.63 -43.46 -13.47
CA GLY A 153 11.96 -42.88 -13.70
C GLY A 153 11.94 -41.59 -14.54
N GLU A 154 10.77 -41.04 -14.84
CA GLU A 154 10.60 -39.81 -15.59
C GLU A 154 10.39 -38.65 -14.62
N ALA A 155 11.34 -37.72 -14.60
CA ALA A 155 11.31 -36.52 -13.74
C ALA A 155 10.17 -35.52 -14.07
N ASN A 156 9.34 -35.81 -15.08
CA ASN A 156 8.26 -34.96 -15.57
C ASN A 156 6.90 -35.66 -15.60
N GLY A 157 6.79 -36.82 -14.94
CA GLY A 157 5.51 -37.45 -14.59
C GLY A 157 5.04 -38.56 -15.54
N GLN A 158 4.17 -39.43 -15.04
CA GLN A 158 3.54 -40.53 -15.77
C GLN A 158 2.66 -40.02 -16.92
N LEU A 159 1.94 -38.92 -16.70
CA LEU A 159 1.31 -38.09 -17.71
C LEU A 159 2.08 -36.78 -17.81
N ARG A 160 2.86 -36.64 -18.88
CA ARG A 160 3.66 -35.45 -19.17
C ARG A 160 2.96 -34.61 -20.24
N LEU A 161 2.65 -33.35 -19.92
CA LEU A 161 1.98 -32.40 -20.80
C LEU A 161 2.87 -31.16 -20.99
N ASP A 162 3.45 -31.01 -22.17
CA ASP A 162 4.31 -29.87 -22.53
C ASP A 162 3.73 -29.06 -23.69
N ASN A 163 4.27 -27.85 -23.93
CA ASN A 163 3.97 -27.00 -25.10
C ASN A 163 2.46 -26.71 -25.28
N ASN A 164 1.79 -26.41 -24.17
CA ASN A 164 0.34 -26.18 -24.10
C ASN A 164 -0.51 -27.40 -24.46
N ALA A 165 0.03 -28.63 -24.35
CA ALA A 165 -0.75 -29.86 -24.47
C ALA A 165 -1.91 -29.88 -23.47
N ARG A 166 -3.06 -30.39 -23.92
CA ARG A 166 -4.31 -30.39 -23.15
C ARG A 166 -4.95 -31.78 -23.12
N TRP A 167 -5.25 -32.24 -21.90
CA TRP A 167 -6.03 -33.44 -21.64
C TRP A 167 -7.43 -33.06 -21.14
N GLU A 168 -8.47 -33.39 -21.89
CA GLU A 168 -9.87 -33.11 -21.59
C GLU A 168 -10.63 -34.33 -21.05
N GLY A 169 -10.17 -35.54 -21.39
CA GLY A 169 -10.79 -36.78 -20.94
C GLY A 169 -10.62 -37.06 -19.44
N PRO A 170 -11.51 -37.86 -18.82
CA PRO A 170 -11.38 -38.25 -17.42
C PRO A 170 -10.08 -39.00 -17.11
N ILE A 171 -9.54 -38.80 -15.91
CA ILE A 171 -8.28 -39.37 -15.43
C ILE A 171 -8.55 -40.19 -14.16
N GLN A 172 -8.19 -41.47 -14.19
CA GLN A 172 -8.29 -42.38 -13.04
C GLN A 172 -6.90 -42.73 -12.51
N LEU A 173 -6.67 -42.49 -11.22
CA LEU A 173 -5.49 -42.96 -10.48
C LEU A 173 -5.83 -44.33 -9.86
N THR A 174 -4.93 -45.31 -9.98
CA THR A 174 -5.21 -46.70 -9.53
C THR A 174 -4.14 -47.35 -8.67
N ALA A 175 -2.95 -46.75 -8.58
CA ALA A 175 -1.85 -47.22 -7.73
C ALA A 175 -0.85 -46.09 -7.50
N PRO A 176 -0.13 -46.03 -6.37
CA PRO A 176 0.73 -44.91 -6.02
C PRO A 176 1.98 -44.81 -6.90
N ILE A 177 2.54 -43.60 -7.00
CA ILE A 177 3.93 -43.38 -7.40
C ILE A 177 4.85 -43.87 -6.28
N THR A 178 5.85 -44.69 -6.62
CA THR A 178 6.70 -45.37 -5.62
C THR A 178 8.11 -44.78 -5.48
N ASP A 179 8.55 -43.93 -6.41
CA ASP A 179 9.83 -43.23 -6.34
C ASP A 179 9.67 -41.76 -5.91
N GLY A 180 10.62 -41.25 -5.12
CA GLY A 180 10.59 -39.88 -4.61
C GLY A 180 10.86 -38.78 -5.66
N ASN A 181 11.35 -39.14 -6.85
CA ASN A 181 11.64 -38.20 -7.94
C ASN A 181 10.56 -38.20 -9.03
N ASP A 182 9.59 -39.11 -8.93
CA ASP A 182 8.54 -39.29 -9.92
C ASP A 182 7.25 -38.56 -9.54
N GLY A 183 6.31 -38.50 -10.47
CA GLY A 183 4.97 -37.99 -10.22
C GLY A 183 3.93 -38.55 -11.19
N PHE A 184 2.66 -38.35 -10.89
CA PHE A 184 1.60 -38.68 -11.84
C PHE A 184 1.55 -37.68 -12.98
N PHE A 185 1.76 -36.40 -12.66
CA PHE A 185 1.58 -35.31 -13.61
C PHE A 185 2.84 -34.48 -13.69
N GLY A 186 3.17 -34.01 -14.88
CA GLY A 186 4.20 -32.99 -14.98
C GLY A 186 4.25 -32.27 -16.31
N CYS A 187 5.07 -31.23 -16.28
CA CYS A 187 5.34 -30.33 -17.38
C CYS A 187 6.80 -29.91 -17.22
N ALA A 188 7.65 -30.18 -18.22
CA ALA A 188 9.08 -29.92 -18.09
C ALA A 188 9.38 -28.41 -18.11
N SER A 189 8.74 -27.69 -19.04
CA SER A 189 8.83 -26.24 -19.19
C SER A 189 7.55 -25.71 -19.87
N GLY A 190 7.28 -24.41 -19.73
CA GLY A 190 6.07 -23.81 -20.28
C GLY A 190 4.81 -24.21 -19.50
N SER A 191 3.75 -24.60 -20.21
CA SER A 191 2.45 -24.96 -19.61
C SER A 191 1.87 -26.25 -20.18
N GLY A 192 1.16 -26.99 -19.35
CA GLY A 192 0.29 -28.13 -19.71
C GLY A 192 -1.07 -28.00 -19.02
N TYR A 193 -2.11 -28.61 -19.58
CA TYR A 193 -3.50 -28.39 -19.16
C TYR A 193 -4.24 -29.71 -18.92
N VAL A 194 -4.88 -29.83 -17.77
CA VAL A 194 -5.86 -30.89 -17.47
C VAL A 194 -7.21 -30.23 -17.27
N ALA A 195 -8.20 -30.62 -18.06
CA ALA A 195 -9.57 -30.16 -17.99
C ALA A 195 -10.58 -31.28 -17.65
N GLY A 196 -10.17 -32.54 -17.78
CA GLY A 196 -10.98 -33.67 -17.32
C GLY A 196 -10.94 -33.85 -15.80
N THR A 197 -11.93 -34.56 -15.27
CA THR A 197 -12.00 -34.93 -13.85
C THR A 197 -10.90 -35.93 -13.49
N ILE A 198 -10.28 -35.76 -12.33
CA ILE A 198 -9.29 -36.65 -11.75
C ILE A 198 -9.93 -37.36 -10.55
N SER A 199 -10.01 -38.69 -10.62
CA SER A 199 -10.51 -39.56 -9.56
C SER A 199 -9.48 -40.61 -9.15
N ASP A 200 -9.58 -41.10 -7.93
CA ASP A 200 -8.83 -42.26 -7.43
C ASP A 200 -9.74 -43.40 -6.96
N GLY A 201 -11.06 -43.28 -7.18
CA GLY A 201 -12.03 -44.29 -6.74
C GLY A 201 -12.04 -44.51 -5.22
N GLY A 202 -11.59 -43.54 -4.42
CA GLY A 202 -11.45 -43.65 -2.97
C GLY A 202 -10.10 -44.21 -2.50
N GLY A 203 -9.12 -44.38 -3.40
CA GLY A 203 -7.80 -44.92 -3.09
C GLY A 203 -6.88 -44.00 -2.29
N ALA A 204 -7.24 -42.71 -2.14
CA ALA A 204 -6.44 -41.66 -1.51
C ALA A 204 -5.02 -41.52 -2.11
N TYR A 205 -4.89 -41.68 -3.43
CA TYR A 205 -3.58 -41.60 -4.10
C TYR A 205 -3.11 -40.15 -4.19
N ALA A 206 -1.87 -39.89 -3.76
CA ALA A 206 -1.32 -38.54 -3.77
C ALA A 206 -1.15 -38.00 -5.20
N PHE A 207 -1.67 -36.80 -5.46
CA PHE A 207 -1.42 -36.03 -6.67
C PHE A 207 0.00 -35.47 -6.62
N ASN A 208 0.91 -36.01 -7.43
CA ASN A 208 2.30 -35.57 -7.48
C ASN A 208 2.55 -34.78 -8.77
N LYS A 209 2.79 -33.47 -8.66
CA LYS A 209 3.22 -32.58 -9.75
C LYS A 209 4.74 -32.45 -9.78
N VAL A 210 5.35 -32.83 -10.90
CA VAL A 210 6.80 -32.75 -11.17
C VAL A 210 7.11 -31.92 -12.43
N GLY A 211 8.40 -31.71 -12.72
CA GLY A 211 8.88 -30.86 -13.82
C GLY A 211 8.79 -29.36 -13.52
N GLY A 212 9.69 -28.57 -14.13
CA GLY A 212 9.83 -27.13 -13.85
C GLY A 212 8.74 -26.23 -14.43
N GLY A 213 7.88 -26.75 -15.31
CA GLY A 213 6.79 -26.03 -15.95
C GLY A 213 5.53 -25.89 -15.09
N THR A 214 4.51 -25.28 -15.69
CA THR A 214 3.21 -25.03 -15.05
C THR A 214 2.19 -26.07 -15.48
N LEU A 215 1.51 -26.70 -14.53
CA LEU A 215 0.32 -27.51 -14.80
C LEU A 215 -0.92 -26.74 -14.39
N HIS A 216 -1.87 -26.63 -15.31
CA HIS A 216 -3.17 -26.00 -15.06
C HIS A 216 -4.24 -27.07 -14.85
N LEU A 217 -4.90 -27.03 -13.70
CA LEU A 217 -6.14 -27.75 -13.45
C LEU A 217 -7.31 -26.80 -13.74
N MET A 218 -7.92 -27.02 -14.90
CA MET A 218 -8.96 -26.15 -15.47
C MET A 218 -10.37 -26.54 -15.00
N ASN A 219 -10.53 -27.73 -14.45
CA ASN A 219 -11.77 -28.15 -13.85
C ASN A 219 -11.85 -27.69 -12.39
N ALA A 220 -13.07 -27.34 -11.96
CA ALA A 220 -13.31 -26.88 -10.59
C ALA A 220 -13.52 -28.03 -9.60
N GLU A 221 -13.72 -29.28 -10.05
CA GLU A 221 -14.18 -30.37 -9.20
C GLU A 221 -13.48 -31.69 -9.58
N ASN A 222 -12.56 -32.11 -8.71
CA ASN A 222 -11.93 -33.42 -8.66
C ASN A 222 -12.33 -34.12 -7.36
N ASP A 223 -12.39 -35.46 -7.37
CA ASP A 223 -12.84 -36.30 -6.26
C ASP A 223 -11.72 -37.18 -5.68
N PHE A 224 -10.48 -37.12 -6.20
CA PHE A 224 -9.36 -37.84 -5.59
C PHE A 224 -9.16 -37.44 -4.12
N GLY A 225 -8.89 -38.44 -3.28
CA GLY A 225 -8.85 -38.29 -1.82
C GLY A 225 -7.46 -38.17 -1.22
N GLY A 226 -6.40 -38.07 -2.03
CA GLY A 226 -5.00 -38.02 -1.60
C GLY A 226 -4.39 -36.61 -1.54
N ALA A 227 -3.23 -36.51 -0.87
CA ALA A 227 -2.49 -35.25 -0.74
C ALA A 227 -2.01 -34.70 -2.07
N VAL A 228 -1.94 -33.37 -2.17
CA VAL A 228 -1.34 -32.67 -3.33
C VAL A 228 0.11 -32.36 -2.99
N TRP A 229 1.04 -32.73 -3.87
CA TRP A 229 2.46 -32.38 -3.74
C TRP A 229 2.97 -31.76 -5.02
N VAL A 230 3.22 -30.45 -4.98
CA VAL A 230 3.92 -29.71 -6.03
C VAL A 230 5.42 -29.81 -5.74
N ARG A 231 6.10 -30.79 -6.35
CA ARG A 231 7.53 -31.01 -6.12
C ARG A 231 8.38 -29.96 -6.82
N ALA A 232 7.98 -29.54 -8.02
CA ALA A 232 8.68 -28.51 -8.78
C ALA A 232 7.71 -27.73 -9.69
N GLY A 233 8.10 -26.50 -10.01
CA GLY A 233 7.35 -25.63 -10.92
C GLY A 233 6.04 -25.15 -10.29
N TRP A 234 5.01 -24.98 -11.13
CA TRP A 234 3.74 -24.38 -10.71
C TRP A 234 2.57 -25.34 -10.90
N LEU A 235 1.64 -25.30 -9.94
CA LEU A 235 0.28 -25.82 -10.08
C LEU A 235 -0.69 -24.65 -10.05
N ARG A 236 -1.55 -24.54 -11.04
CA ARG A 236 -2.63 -23.54 -11.09
C ARG A 236 -3.97 -24.23 -10.91
N ALA A 237 -4.76 -23.79 -9.95
CA ALA A 237 -6.01 -24.43 -9.55
C ALA A 237 -7.17 -23.43 -9.51
N TYR A 238 -8.30 -23.81 -10.10
CA TYR A 238 -9.49 -22.97 -10.19
C TYR A 238 -10.31 -22.93 -8.91
N SER A 239 -10.19 -23.93 -8.03
CA SER A 239 -10.85 -23.96 -6.74
C SER A 239 -9.99 -24.67 -5.70
N MET A 240 -10.12 -24.26 -4.44
CA MET A 240 -9.50 -24.86 -3.28
C MET A 240 -10.47 -24.75 -2.10
N ARG A 241 -11.31 -25.77 -1.93
CA ARG A 241 -12.38 -25.79 -0.92
C ARG A 241 -11.95 -26.52 0.36
N MET A 242 -12.84 -26.56 1.34
CA MET A 242 -12.66 -27.29 2.61
C MET A 242 -12.48 -28.81 2.39
N LEU A 243 -11.93 -29.49 3.39
CA LEU A 243 -11.87 -30.96 3.42
C LEU A 243 -13.27 -31.57 3.22
N GLY A 244 -13.33 -32.65 2.44
CA GLY A 244 -14.57 -33.34 2.07
C GLY A 244 -15.34 -32.73 0.89
N GLU A 245 -15.06 -31.47 0.53
CA GLU A 245 -15.69 -30.81 -0.62
C GLU A 245 -14.88 -31.03 -1.91
N PRO A 246 -15.51 -31.44 -3.03
CA PRO A 246 -14.85 -31.50 -4.33
C PRO A 246 -14.29 -30.14 -4.74
N SER A 247 -13.03 -30.14 -5.16
CA SER A 247 -12.32 -28.95 -5.65
C SER A 247 -11.33 -29.33 -6.75
N ALA A 248 -10.69 -28.36 -7.42
CA ALA A 248 -9.63 -28.63 -8.37
C ALA A 248 -8.47 -29.41 -7.72
N LEU A 249 -8.33 -29.34 -6.39
CA LEU A 249 -7.31 -30.03 -5.60
C LEU A 249 -7.83 -31.29 -4.87
N GLY A 250 -8.95 -31.85 -5.34
CA GLY A 250 -9.53 -33.10 -4.81
C GLY A 250 -10.44 -32.91 -3.60
N ALA A 251 -11.03 -34.01 -3.12
CA ALA A 251 -12.00 -34.09 -2.02
C ALA A 251 -11.53 -34.94 -0.81
N PRO A 252 -10.31 -34.76 -0.27
CA PRO A 252 -9.83 -35.53 0.87
C PRO A 252 -10.61 -35.20 2.14
N THR A 253 -10.86 -36.22 2.94
CA THR A 253 -11.66 -36.15 4.17
C THR A 253 -10.82 -36.08 5.45
N SER A 254 -9.49 -36.09 5.35
CA SER A 254 -8.58 -36.02 6.50
C SER A 254 -7.50 -34.96 6.29
N VAL A 255 -6.98 -34.40 7.38
CA VAL A 255 -5.91 -33.38 7.34
C VAL A 255 -4.65 -33.91 6.65
N ALA A 256 -4.26 -35.16 6.91
CA ALA A 256 -3.07 -35.76 6.32
C ALA A 256 -3.18 -35.83 4.78
N ASN A 257 -4.33 -36.25 4.28
CA ASN A 257 -4.59 -36.30 2.83
C ASN A 257 -4.99 -34.94 2.26
N GLY A 258 -5.42 -34.01 3.10
CA GLY A 258 -5.75 -32.63 2.72
C GLY A 258 -4.54 -31.73 2.52
N THR A 259 -3.40 -32.11 3.12
CA THR A 259 -2.18 -31.29 3.13
C THR A 259 -1.65 -31.07 1.72
N ILE A 260 -1.34 -29.83 1.40
CA ILE A 260 -0.70 -29.43 0.15
C ILE A 260 0.78 -29.17 0.41
N LYS A 261 1.65 -29.95 -0.23
CA LYS A 261 3.10 -29.85 -0.09
C LYS A 261 3.71 -29.05 -1.22
N LEU A 262 4.59 -28.11 -0.88
CA LEU A 262 5.31 -27.27 -1.82
C LEU A 262 6.82 -27.52 -1.71
N GLY A 263 7.42 -27.97 -2.82
CA GLY A 263 8.85 -28.19 -2.98
C GLY A 263 9.30 -29.59 -2.59
N ASN A 264 10.52 -29.92 -3.00
CA ASN A 264 11.22 -31.15 -2.63
C ASN A 264 12.74 -30.91 -2.63
N GLY A 265 13.40 -30.96 -1.46
CA GLY A 265 14.80 -30.55 -1.37
C GLY A 265 14.98 -29.08 -1.76
N THR A 266 15.88 -28.77 -2.69
CA THR A 266 16.19 -27.39 -3.12
C THR A 266 15.32 -26.87 -4.27
N THR A 267 14.25 -27.58 -4.62
CA THR A 267 13.38 -27.21 -5.75
C THR A 267 12.32 -26.19 -5.34
N THR A 268 12.19 -25.15 -6.15
CA THR A 268 11.13 -24.14 -6.04
C THR A 268 9.79 -24.72 -6.49
N ALA A 269 8.74 -24.41 -5.74
CA ALA A 269 7.37 -24.81 -6.08
C ALA A 269 6.36 -23.70 -5.74
N GLY A 270 5.33 -23.60 -6.56
CA GLY A 270 4.25 -22.63 -6.38
C GLY A 270 2.86 -23.22 -6.59
N LEU A 271 1.93 -22.75 -5.77
CA LEU A 271 0.49 -22.92 -5.97
C LEU A 271 -0.10 -21.55 -6.34
N ALA A 272 -0.77 -21.48 -7.49
CA ALA A 272 -1.54 -20.30 -7.86
C ALA A 272 -3.04 -20.61 -7.87
N TYR A 273 -3.79 -19.82 -7.10
CA TYR A 273 -5.24 -19.81 -7.11
C TYR A 273 -5.74 -18.86 -8.21
N ILE A 274 -6.54 -19.39 -9.14
CA ILE A 274 -7.10 -18.64 -10.28
C ILE A 274 -8.63 -18.51 -10.22
N GLY A 275 -9.23 -18.89 -9.09
CA GLY A 275 -10.69 -18.94 -8.88
C GLY A 275 -11.34 -17.61 -8.48
N ASN A 276 -12.58 -17.70 -8.00
CA ASN A 276 -13.42 -16.56 -7.65
C ASN A 276 -13.76 -16.53 -6.15
N GLY A 277 -12.72 -16.54 -5.31
CA GLY A 277 -12.82 -16.63 -3.84
C GLY A 277 -13.23 -18.02 -3.35
N ASP A 278 -12.56 -18.48 -2.30
CA ASP A 278 -12.76 -19.80 -1.68
C ASP A 278 -12.23 -19.76 -0.24
N THR A 279 -12.82 -20.58 0.64
CA THR A 279 -12.28 -20.84 1.98
C THR A 279 -11.87 -22.31 2.10
N THR A 280 -10.72 -22.56 2.72
CA THR A 280 -10.16 -23.90 2.88
C THR A 280 -9.45 -24.07 4.22
N ASP A 281 -9.70 -25.19 4.88
CA ASP A 281 -9.06 -25.66 6.11
C ASP A 281 -7.83 -26.55 5.83
N ARG A 282 -7.43 -26.66 4.57
CA ARG A 282 -6.31 -27.49 4.15
C ARG A 282 -4.98 -26.88 4.57
N ARG A 283 -4.14 -27.71 5.17
CA ARG A 283 -2.79 -27.35 5.60
C ARG A 283 -1.87 -27.10 4.40
N ILE A 284 -1.02 -26.08 4.48
CA ILE A 284 0.10 -25.87 3.56
C ILE A 284 1.38 -26.37 4.22
N ASP A 285 2.15 -27.18 3.52
CA ASP A 285 3.45 -27.69 3.96
C ASP A 285 4.58 -27.20 3.05
N LEU A 286 5.47 -26.40 3.63
CA LEU A 286 6.71 -25.96 3.01
C LEU A 286 7.73 -27.11 3.09
N ALA A 287 7.64 -28.02 2.13
CA ALA A 287 8.39 -29.27 2.07
C ALA A 287 9.81 -29.13 1.45
N SER A 288 10.15 -27.98 0.86
CA SER A 288 11.51 -27.67 0.42
C SER A 288 12.49 -27.58 1.61
N THR A 289 13.81 -27.58 1.38
CA THR A 289 14.83 -27.30 2.40
C THR A 289 15.14 -25.81 2.47
N THR A 290 15.56 -25.20 1.36
CA THR A 290 15.97 -23.79 1.26
C THR A 290 15.28 -23.01 0.14
N ALA A 291 14.50 -23.69 -0.71
CA ALA A 291 13.86 -23.06 -1.85
C ALA A 291 12.61 -22.25 -1.47
N THR A 292 12.29 -21.24 -2.28
CA THR A 292 11.08 -20.46 -2.12
C THR A 292 9.84 -21.31 -2.41
N CYS A 293 8.88 -21.25 -1.50
CA CYS A 293 7.53 -21.79 -1.70
C CYS A 293 6.59 -20.61 -1.98
N TYR A 294 5.80 -20.71 -3.05
CA TYR A 294 4.93 -19.62 -3.50
C TYR A 294 3.46 -19.94 -3.24
N LEU A 295 2.74 -18.96 -2.71
CA LEU A 295 1.29 -18.86 -2.77
C LEU A 295 0.93 -17.63 -3.60
N GLU A 296 0.18 -17.84 -4.66
CA GLU A 296 -0.14 -16.80 -5.63
C GLU A 296 -1.65 -16.69 -5.84
N HIS A 297 -2.21 -15.48 -5.69
CA HIS A 297 -3.65 -15.25 -5.89
C HIS A 297 -3.95 -14.52 -7.19
N LEU A 298 -4.04 -15.21 -8.32
CA LEU A 298 -4.38 -14.59 -9.62
C LEU A 298 -5.89 -14.39 -9.82
N GLY A 299 -6.72 -15.00 -8.96
CA GLY A 299 -8.18 -14.91 -9.01
C GLY A 299 -8.77 -13.57 -8.53
N SER A 300 -10.07 -13.59 -8.25
CA SER A 300 -10.86 -12.52 -7.63
C SER A 300 -11.39 -12.92 -6.26
N ASN A 301 -11.89 -11.94 -5.49
CA ASN A 301 -12.46 -12.10 -4.14
C ASN A 301 -11.47 -12.68 -3.12
N LEU A 302 -11.97 -13.09 -1.95
CA LEU A 302 -11.16 -13.61 -0.85
C LEU A 302 -10.80 -15.09 -1.07
N TRP A 303 -9.51 -15.40 -1.13
CA TRP A 303 -9.00 -16.76 -0.93
C TRP A 303 -8.47 -16.88 0.50
N GLN A 304 -9.21 -17.58 1.34
CA GLN A 304 -8.92 -17.71 2.77
C GLN A 304 -8.43 -19.12 3.10
N ILE A 305 -7.22 -19.22 3.63
CA ILE A 305 -6.62 -20.47 4.11
C ILE A 305 -6.65 -20.44 5.65
N THR A 306 -7.56 -21.22 6.24
CA THR A 306 -7.70 -21.39 7.69
C THR A 306 -6.84 -22.54 8.22
N GLY A 307 -6.37 -23.42 7.35
CA GLY A 307 -5.39 -24.46 7.70
C GLY A 307 -4.00 -23.86 7.97
N ASP A 308 -3.25 -24.51 8.87
CA ASP A 308 -1.91 -24.06 9.25
C ASP A 308 -0.92 -24.07 8.07
N VAL A 309 0.08 -23.18 8.15
CA VAL A 309 1.27 -23.24 7.29
C VAL A 309 2.44 -23.75 8.10
N ILE A 310 2.97 -24.89 7.68
CA ILE A 310 4.00 -25.64 8.42
C ILE A 310 5.22 -25.87 7.55
N SER A 311 6.29 -26.38 8.15
CA SER A 311 7.46 -26.83 7.41
C SER A 311 7.79 -28.26 7.80
N SER A 312 7.83 -29.19 6.83
CA SER A 312 8.32 -30.56 7.03
C SER A 312 9.75 -30.78 6.55
N GLY A 313 10.28 -29.92 5.67
CA GLY A 313 11.69 -29.96 5.26
C GLY A 313 12.60 -29.20 6.24
N ALA A 314 13.76 -29.75 6.59
CA ALA A 314 14.74 -29.02 7.40
C ALA A 314 15.41 -27.89 6.58
N GLY A 315 15.53 -26.69 7.17
CA GLY A 315 16.18 -25.54 6.55
C GLY A 315 15.37 -24.25 6.67
N ASN A 316 16.06 -23.11 6.60
CA ASN A 316 15.42 -21.79 6.58
C ASN A 316 14.67 -21.59 5.27
N LYS A 317 13.43 -21.11 5.35
CA LYS A 317 12.53 -21.04 4.20
C LYS A 317 12.14 -19.62 3.86
N ARG A 318 11.70 -19.45 2.62
CA ARG A 318 10.97 -18.27 2.16
C ARG A 318 9.59 -18.73 1.72
N LEU A 319 8.56 -18.27 2.45
CA LEU A 319 7.18 -18.29 1.97
C LEU A 319 6.92 -16.97 1.26
N GLN A 320 6.63 -17.04 -0.03
CA GLN A 320 6.31 -15.88 -0.83
C GLN A 320 4.83 -15.82 -1.15
N LEU A 321 4.21 -14.74 -0.67
CA LEU A 321 2.82 -14.37 -0.94
C LEU A 321 2.82 -13.37 -2.09
N GLN A 322 2.12 -13.68 -3.18
CA GLN A 322 2.12 -12.81 -4.35
C GLN A 322 0.80 -12.81 -5.13
N GLY A 323 0.79 -12.01 -6.20
CA GLY A 323 -0.11 -12.13 -7.33
C GLY A 323 -1.54 -11.64 -7.12
N SER A 324 -1.91 -11.09 -5.96
CA SER A 324 -3.25 -10.56 -5.75
C SER A 324 -3.58 -9.53 -6.84
N SER A 325 -4.51 -9.93 -7.72
CA SER A 325 -5.11 -9.04 -8.71
C SER A 325 -5.71 -7.83 -7.97
N LEU A 326 -6.00 -6.74 -8.66
CA LEU A 326 -6.66 -5.58 -8.02
C LEU A 326 -8.00 -5.95 -7.35
N PHE A 327 -8.56 -7.13 -7.65
CA PHE A 327 -9.85 -7.60 -7.20
C PHE A 327 -9.77 -8.84 -6.29
N GLY A 328 -8.57 -9.37 -6.02
CA GLY A 328 -8.36 -10.58 -5.23
C GLY A 328 -7.54 -10.30 -3.98
N THR A 329 -7.92 -10.92 -2.86
CA THR A 329 -7.20 -10.81 -1.58
C THR A 329 -6.91 -12.19 -1.03
N GLY A 330 -5.65 -12.49 -0.74
CA GLY A 330 -5.29 -13.71 -0.02
C GLY A 330 -5.33 -13.50 1.49
N GLU A 331 -5.71 -14.53 2.25
CA GLU A 331 -5.64 -14.53 3.71
C GLU A 331 -5.06 -15.84 4.23
N LEU A 332 -4.10 -15.73 5.16
CA LEU A 332 -3.61 -16.83 5.98
C LEU A 332 -4.12 -16.64 7.41
N ALA A 333 -5.16 -17.40 7.75
CA ALA A 333 -5.79 -17.40 9.07
C ALA A 333 -5.25 -18.53 9.99
N GLY A 334 -4.72 -19.60 9.41
CA GLY A 334 -4.02 -20.65 10.16
C GLY A 334 -2.67 -20.19 10.73
N VAL A 335 -2.12 -20.97 11.67
CA VAL A 335 -0.84 -20.66 12.30
C VAL A 335 0.31 -20.93 11.33
N ILE A 336 1.17 -19.94 11.11
CA ILE A 336 2.44 -20.09 10.42
C ILE A 336 3.52 -20.46 11.44
N SER A 337 4.11 -21.65 11.29
CA SER A 337 5.08 -22.23 12.22
C SER A 337 6.38 -22.67 11.53
N ASP A 338 7.51 -22.54 12.24
CA ASP A 338 8.82 -22.99 11.77
C ASP A 338 9.00 -24.51 11.86
N TYR A 339 9.94 -25.07 11.09
CA TYR A 339 10.30 -26.50 11.17
C TYR A 339 10.81 -26.89 12.58
N SER A 340 11.66 -26.05 13.18
CA SER A 340 12.19 -26.28 14.54
C SER A 340 12.68 -25.00 15.20
N ALA A 341 13.13 -25.11 16.46
CA ALA A 341 13.73 -24.02 17.22
C ALA A 341 14.95 -23.36 16.54
N SER A 342 15.67 -24.07 15.67
CA SER A 342 16.87 -23.56 14.98
C SER A 342 16.61 -23.05 13.55
N HIS A 343 15.37 -23.17 13.07
CA HIS A 343 15.00 -22.78 11.71
C HIS A 343 14.00 -21.63 11.70
N THR A 344 13.93 -20.93 10.58
CA THR A 344 13.06 -19.77 10.36
C THR A 344 12.35 -19.84 9.02
N ASN A 345 11.08 -19.51 9.01
CA ASN A 345 10.28 -19.21 7.84
C ASN A 345 10.20 -17.69 7.68
N ASN A 346 10.83 -17.17 6.64
CA ASN A 346 10.75 -15.76 6.28
C ASN A 346 9.56 -15.54 5.37
N ILE A 347 8.79 -14.48 5.62
CA ILE A 347 7.61 -14.09 4.84
C ILE A 347 8.01 -13.01 3.87
N TRP A 348 7.73 -13.22 2.59
CA TRP A 348 7.89 -12.23 1.54
C TRP A 348 6.55 -11.92 0.91
N LYS A 349 6.20 -10.63 0.84
CA LYS A 349 5.02 -10.15 0.13
C LYS A 349 5.45 -9.38 -1.12
N THR A 350 5.06 -9.89 -2.28
CA THR A 350 5.33 -9.27 -3.59
C THR A 350 4.03 -9.11 -4.40
N GLY A 351 4.11 -8.51 -5.59
CA GLY A 351 2.92 -8.17 -6.39
C GLY A 351 2.08 -7.04 -5.80
N THR A 352 1.18 -6.47 -6.58
CA THR A 352 0.51 -5.21 -6.23
C THR A 352 -0.67 -5.36 -5.26
N GLY A 353 -1.32 -6.53 -5.20
CA GLY A 353 -2.50 -6.68 -4.36
C GLY A 353 -2.20 -6.95 -2.89
N THR A 354 -3.24 -7.37 -2.16
CA THR A 354 -3.22 -7.57 -0.71
C THR A 354 -3.05 -9.03 -0.32
N TRP A 355 -2.33 -9.25 0.78
CA TRP A 355 -2.40 -10.48 1.58
C TRP A 355 -2.62 -10.11 3.05
N THR A 356 -3.50 -10.83 3.73
CA THR A 356 -3.79 -10.66 5.17
C THR A 356 -3.18 -11.81 5.98
N LEU A 357 -2.51 -11.49 7.08
CA LEU A 357 -2.14 -12.44 8.13
C LEU A 357 -3.05 -12.21 9.34
N SER A 358 -3.94 -13.17 9.60
CA SER A 358 -4.95 -13.07 10.66
C SER A 358 -4.78 -14.12 11.77
N GLY A 359 -3.90 -15.10 11.58
CA GLY A 359 -3.58 -16.11 12.59
C GLY A 359 -2.65 -15.65 13.73
N ASP A 360 -2.69 -16.39 14.84
CA ASP A 360 -1.73 -16.27 15.96
C ASP A 360 -0.41 -16.99 15.61
N ASN A 361 0.48 -16.30 14.90
CA ASN A 361 1.64 -16.93 14.29
C ASN A 361 2.80 -17.19 15.26
N THR A 362 3.59 -18.24 15.00
CA THR A 362 4.74 -18.64 15.83
C THR A 362 6.07 -18.65 15.06
N PHE A 363 6.09 -18.25 13.79
CA PHE A 363 7.35 -18.17 13.02
C PHE A 363 8.27 -17.08 13.59
N LYS A 364 9.57 -17.30 13.48
CA LYS A 364 10.62 -16.37 13.95
C LYS A 364 11.30 -15.60 12.82
N GLY A 365 11.13 -16.04 11.58
CA GLY A 365 11.75 -15.38 10.42
C GLY A 365 11.28 -13.94 10.20
N THR A 366 12.01 -13.23 9.36
CA THR A 366 11.74 -11.83 9.00
C THR A 366 10.51 -11.71 8.10
N VAL A 367 9.93 -10.51 8.08
CA VAL A 367 8.82 -10.16 7.18
C VAL A 367 9.29 -9.05 6.24
N ILE A 368 9.19 -9.28 4.94
CA ILE A 368 9.61 -8.32 3.91
C ILE A 368 8.44 -8.08 2.96
N VAL A 369 7.99 -6.83 2.89
CA VAL A 369 7.04 -6.36 1.87
C VAL A 369 7.83 -5.64 0.80
N GLU A 370 7.82 -6.19 -0.41
CA GLU A 370 8.46 -5.59 -1.58
C GLU A 370 7.47 -4.81 -2.42
N ASN A 371 6.21 -5.24 -2.48
CA ASN A 371 5.16 -4.53 -3.20
C ASN A 371 3.77 -4.89 -2.66
N GLY A 372 2.81 -3.99 -2.87
CA GLY A 372 1.44 -4.13 -2.44
C GLY A 372 1.31 -4.13 -0.92
N ILE A 373 0.22 -4.73 -0.45
CA ILE A 373 -0.22 -4.62 0.95
C ILE A 373 -0.02 -5.95 1.68
N LEU A 374 0.70 -5.93 2.80
CA LEU A 374 0.57 -6.93 3.85
C LEU A 374 -0.32 -6.35 4.97
N ARG A 375 -1.52 -6.88 5.15
CA ARG A 375 -2.41 -6.51 6.24
C ARG A 375 -2.25 -7.47 7.41
N ILE A 376 -2.28 -6.95 8.63
CA ILE A 376 -2.33 -7.74 9.85
C ILE A 376 -3.55 -7.38 10.69
N THR A 377 -4.21 -8.41 11.24
CA THR A 377 -5.43 -8.28 12.04
C THR A 377 -5.34 -8.98 13.39
N HIS A 378 -4.13 -9.39 13.80
CA HIS A 378 -3.88 -10.10 15.05
C HIS A 378 -2.56 -9.65 15.71
N ASN A 379 -2.51 -9.64 17.04
CA ASN A 379 -1.34 -9.18 17.82
C ASN A 379 -0.03 -9.89 17.44
N ARG A 380 -0.15 -11.18 17.11
CA ARG A 380 0.96 -12.06 16.76
C ARG A 380 0.99 -12.43 15.27
N ALA A 381 0.31 -11.67 14.42
CA ALA A 381 0.29 -11.91 12.97
C ALA A 381 1.70 -11.90 12.35
N LEU A 382 2.64 -11.12 12.88
CA LEU A 382 4.04 -11.06 12.43
C LEU A 382 4.95 -12.13 13.08
N GLY A 383 4.37 -13.07 13.82
CA GLY A 383 5.08 -14.13 14.51
C GLY A 383 5.66 -13.70 15.86
N ILE A 384 6.68 -14.42 16.32
CA ILE A 384 7.33 -14.20 17.63
C ILE A 384 8.82 -13.96 17.49
N GLY A 385 9.40 -13.38 18.54
CA GLY A 385 10.84 -13.24 18.69
C GLY A 385 11.40 -12.06 17.90
N PRO A 386 12.65 -11.65 18.22
CA PRO A 386 13.28 -10.50 17.61
C PRO A 386 13.37 -10.62 16.08
N LYS A 387 12.84 -9.63 15.37
CA LYS A 387 12.86 -9.60 13.90
C LYS A 387 12.65 -8.22 13.32
N ASN A 388 12.90 -8.13 12.01
CA ASN A 388 12.53 -6.98 11.20
C ASN A 388 11.24 -7.28 10.41
N ALA A 389 10.30 -6.33 10.45
CA ALA A 389 9.18 -6.21 9.54
C ALA A 389 9.43 -5.01 8.61
N GLN A 390 9.64 -5.26 7.33
CA GLN A 390 10.16 -4.25 6.40
C GLN A 390 9.12 -3.86 5.33
N ALA A 391 8.93 -2.56 5.16
CA ALA A 391 8.24 -1.91 4.04
C ALA A 391 9.13 -0.77 3.52
N ALA A 392 10.20 -1.13 2.80
CA ALA A 392 11.28 -0.21 2.44
C ALA A 392 11.93 -0.45 1.07
N ASN A 393 11.55 -1.51 0.34
CA ASN A 393 12.19 -1.86 -0.93
C ASN A 393 11.38 -1.32 -2.12
N ASN A 394 11.97 -0.45 -2.93
CA ASN A 394 11.35 0.12 -4.14
C ASN A 394 12.08 -0.24 -5.44
N ALA A 395 12.53 -1.49 -5.59
CA ALA A 395 12.91 -1.97 -6.91
C ALA A 395 11.70 -1.85 -7.87
N ASN A 396 11.88 -1.25 -9.05
CA ASN A 396 10.90 -1.22 -10.14
C ASN A 396 9.55 -0.52 -9.84
N ASN A 397 9.55 0.63 -9.13
CA ASN A 397 8.34 1.43 -8.87
C ASN A 397 7.27 0.67 -8.05
N ALA A 398 7.74 -0.20 -7.15
CA ALA A 398 6.93 -0.88 -6.15
C ALA A 398 6.38 0.08 -5.08
N ASN A 399 5.35 -0.38 -4.37
CA ASN A 399 4.68 0.38 -3.33
C ASN A 399 4.40 -0.54 -2.14
N PRO A 400 5.39 -0.78 -1.26
CA PRO A 400 5.25 -1.69 -0.13
C PRO A 400 4.52 -1.03 1.05
N HIS A 401 3.54 -1.75 1.61
CA HIS A 401 2.75 -1.29 2.76
C HIS A 401 2.58 -2.39 3.81
N ILE A 402 2.69 -2.02 5.09
CA ILE A 402 2.16 -2.82 6.20
C ILE A 402 0.94 -2.10 6.78
N HIS A 403 -0.21 -2.78 6.77
CA HIS A 403 -1.47 -2.27 7.28
C HIS A 403 -1.83 -2.94 8.62
N LEU A 404 -2.18 -2.13 9.61
CA LEU A 404 -2.74 -2.54 10.89
C LEU A 404 -4.26 -2.36 10.82
N ASP A 405 -5.00 -3.47 10.90
CA ASP A 405 -6.46 -3.43 10.93
C ASP A 405 -6.94 -4.03 12.26
N GLY A 406 -7.23 -3.14 13.21
CA GLY A 406 -7.72 -3.47 14.54
C GLY A 406 -9.25 -3.46 14.65
N SER A 407 -9.98 -3.51 13.53
CA SER A 407 -11.45 -3.46 13.53
C SER A 407 -12.10 -4.60 14.30
N ALA A 408 -11.50 -5.78 14.31
CA ALA A 408 -11.94 -6.95 15.09
C ALA A 408 -11.35 -6.99 16.52
N GLY A 409 -10.46 -6.06 16.85
CA GLY A 409 -9.75 -6.00 18.13
C GLY A 409 -8.45 -5.21 18.01
N ASN A 410 -8.23 -4.31 18.95
CA ASN A 410 -7.04 -3.46 18.98
C ASN A 410 -5.74 -4.29 18.99
N LEU A 411 -4.80 -3.89 18.14
CA LEU A 411 -3.53 -4.57 17.95
C LEU A 411 -2.48 -4.01 18.91
N THR A 412 -1.72 -4.88 19.57
CA THR A 412 -0.49 -4.53 20.31
C THR A 412 0.65 -5.36 19.76
N ILE A 413 1.49 -4.72 18.94
CA ILE A 413 2.65 -5.34 18.32
C ILE A 413 3.83 -5.32 19.30
N PRO A 414 4.43 -6.47 19.64
CA PRO A 414 5.47 -6.57 20.67
C PRO A 414 6.76 -5.78 20.36
N ALA A 415 7.52 -5.49 21.41
CA ALA A 415 8.73 -4.66 21.35
C ALA A 415 9.92 -5.30 20.61
N ASP A 416 9.90 -6.62 20.43
CA ASP A 416 10.91 -7.38 19.70
C ASP A 416 10.75 -7.28 18.17
N ILE A 417 9.65 -6.71 17.69
CA ILE A 417 9.42 -6.48 16.26
C ILE A 417 9.85 -5.05 15.89
N THR A 418 10.93 -4.94 15.13
CA THR A 418 11.39 -3.66 14.57
C THR A 418 10.80 -3.43 13.18
N PHE A 419 10.13 -2.30 12.99
CA PHE A 419 9.67 -1.88 11.67
C PHE A 419 10.80 -1.16 10.92
N ARG A 420 11.00 -1.51 9.66
CA ARG A 420 11.95 -0.82 8.76
C ARG A 420 11.18 -0.21 7.61
N THR A 421 11.18 1.11 7.50
CA THR A 421 10.31 1.85 6.59
C THR A 421 11.11 2.70 5.61
N SER A 422 10.64 2.80 4.37
CA SER A 422 11.10 3.78 3.36
C SER A 422 10.08 3.81 2.22
N ASN A 423 8.93 4.44 2.48
CA ASN A 423 7.88 4.66 1.48
C ASN A 423 7.06 5.90 1.85
N GLN A 424 7.04 6.88 0.94
CA GLN A 424 6.26 8.12 1.05
C GLN A 424 5.14 8.21 0.00
N ARG A 425 4.83 7.15 -0.73
CA ARG A 425 3.80 7.21 -1.79
C ARG A 425 2.41 7.19 -1.16
N ALA A 426 1.99 6.03 -0.67
CA ALA A 426 0.79 5.89 0.15
C ALA A 426 1.09 5.63 1.64
N GLY A 427 2.37 5.48 2.01
CA GLY A 427 2.82 5.28 3.40
C GLY A 427 3.40 3.89 3.65
N ALA A 428 4.45 3.80 4.46
CA ALA A 428 5.09 2.50 4.75
C ALA A 428 4.32 1.70 5.81
N LEU A 429 3.75 2.40 6.78
CA LEU A 429 3.00 1.86 7.90
C LEU A 429 1.67 2.59 8.01
N ILE A 430 0.57 1.85 7.97
CA ILE A 430 -0.77 2.40 7.86
C ILE A 430 -1.65 1.77 8.93
N ASN A 431 -2.33 2.59 9.72
CA ASN A 431 -3.39 2.18 10.63
C ASN A 431 -4.74 2.35 9.92
N ASP A 432 -5.33 1.24 9.48
CA ASP A 432 -6.60 1.23 8.74
C ASP A 432 -7.78 1.49 9.69
N ALA A 433 -7.78 0.86 10.88
CA ALA A 433 -8.85 0.95 11.88
C ALA A 433 -8.38 0.50 13.27
N GLY A 434 -9.14 0.88 14.30
CA GLY A 434 -8.88 0.50 15.69
C GLY A 434 -7.85 1.39 16.39
N THR A 435 -7.63 1.13 17.68
CA THR A 435 -6.61 1.79 18.51
C THR A 435 -5.42 0.86 18.67
N ASN A 436 -4.48 0.95 17.73
CA ASN A 436 -3.36 0.02 17.60
C ASN A 436 -2.08 0.60 18.19
N THR A 437 -1.26 -0.25 18.81
CA THR A 437 0.00 0.12 19.46
C THR A 437 1.16 -0.70 18.88
N ILE A 438 2.25 -0.02 18.53
CA ILE A 438 3.54 -0.66 18.22
C ILE A 438 4.50 -0.35 19.36
N LEU A 439 4.95 -1.39 20.06
CA LEU A 439 5.92 -1.28 21.14
C LEU A 439 7.37 -1.27 20.64
N GLY A 440 7.62 -1.83 19.47
CA GLY A 440 8.95 -1.93 18.87
C GLY A 440 9.41 -0.68 18.16
N MET A 441 10.69 -0.65 17.79
CA MET A 441 11.33 0.49 17.12
C MET A 441 10.80 0.66 15.69
N VAL A 442 10.78 1.90 15.20
CA VAL A 442 10.53 2.24 13.80
C VAL A 442 11.77 2.88 13.20
N HIS A 443 12.45 2.15 12.32
CA HIS A 443 13.66 2.58 11.64
C HIS A 443 13.35 3.16 10.26
N LEU A 444 13.75 4.42 10.06
CA LEU A 444 13.65 5.14 8.79
C LEU A 444 14.84 4.77 7.91
N THR A 445 14.74 3.66 7.18
CA THR A 445 15.85 3.06 6.42
C THR A 445 16.05 3.64 5.02
N ALA A 446 17.08 3.17 4.30
CA ALA A 446 17.30 3.56 2.90
C ALA A 446 16.42 2.81 1.89
N GLY A 447 16.05 3.50 0.81
CA GLY A 447 15.03 3.09 -0.16
C GLY A 447 14.49 4.27 -1.00
N ASP A 448 13.15 4.41 -1.09
CA ASP A 448 12.41 5.44 -1.88
C ASP A 448 12.46 6.86 -1.30
N GLY A 449 13.36 7.11 -0.34
CA GLY A 449 13.46 8.39 0.37
C GLY A 449 12.75 8.36 1.72
N ASP A 450 11.75 9.23 1.89
CA ASP A 450 11.09 9.52 3.16
C ASP A 450 10.21 8.36 3.65
N THR A 451 9.83 8.41 4.94
CA THR A 451 8.81 7.52 5.49
C THR A 451 7.56 8.32 5.79
N ALA A 452 6.43 7.87 5.25
CA ALA A 452 5.12 8.29 5.74
C ALA A 452 4.52 7.21 6.66
N ILE A 453 4.07 7.64 7.83
CA ILE A 453 3.27 6.85 8.77
C ILE A 453 1.86 7.45 8.76
N VAL A 454 0.86 6.59 8.55
CA VAL A 454 -0.51 7.03 8.29
C VAL A 454 -1.42 6.44 9.35
N SER A 455 -2.24 7.29 9.97
CA SER A 455 -3.39 6.86 10.76
C SER A 455 -4.67 7.22 10.03
N SER A 456 -5.23 6.29 9.28
CA SER A 456 -6.40 6.54 8.43
C SER A 456 -7.68 6.66 9.25
N ALA A 457 -7.84 5.84 10.28
CA ALA A 457 -8.95 5.88 11.23
C ALA A 457 -8.53 5.31 12.59
N GLY A 458 -9.30 5.60 13.64
CA GLY A 458 -8.94 5.18 14.99
C GLY A 458 -7.70 5.91 15.50
N LYS A 459 -6.82 5.22 16.24
CA LYS A 459 -5.58 5.80 16.79
C LYS A 459 -4.39 4.85 16.62
N LEU A 460 -3.26 5.37 16.15
CA LEU A 460 -1.98 4.65 16.12
C LEU A 460 -1.02 5.19 17.18
N THR A 461 -0.60 4.36 18.13
CA THR A 461 0.44 4.70 19.11
C THR A 461 1.77 4.01 18.78
N LEU A 462 2.83 4.79 18.62
CA LEU A 462 4.22 4.33 18.49
C LEU A 462 4.95 4.54 19.83
N ALA A 463 5.12 3.46 20.59
CA ALA A 463 5.81 3.52 21.88
C ALA A 463 7.33 3.31 21.75
N GLY A 464 7.79 2.61 20.71
CA GLY A 464 9.21 2.51 20.39
C GLY A 464 9.75 3.77 19.70
N ASN A 465 11.06 3.98 19.77
CA ASN A 465 11.72 5.14 19.15
C ASN A 465 11.59 5.12 17.63
N VAL A 466 11.58 6.32 17.05
CA VAL A 466 11.45 6.55 15.60
C VAL A 466 12.67 7.33 15.11
N TYR A 467 13.55 6.69 14.35
CA TYR A 467 14.77 7.36 13.87
C TYR A 467 15.41 6.68 12.65
N PRO A 468 16.21 7.40 11.84
CA PRO A 468 17.03 6.80 10.80
C PRO A 468 18.26 6.09 11.42
N PRO A 469 18.41 4.76 11.26
CA PRO A 469 19.54 4.05 11.87
C PRO A 469 20.87 4.20 11.09
N THR A 470 20.84 4.81 9.90
CA THR A 470 22.00 4.98 9.01
C THR A 470 22.07 6.41 8.46
N ASP A 471 23.25 6.82 8.00
CA ASP A 471 23.67 8.17 7.60
C ASP A 471 23.03 8.75 6.32
N THR A 472 21.74 8.53 6.13
CA THR A 472 21.02 9.07 4.97
C THR A 472 20.02 10.11 5.41
N SER A 473 19.99 11.26 4.73
CA SER A 473 18.95 12.28 4.95
C SER A 473 17.57 11.68 4.71
N ARG A 474 16.71 11.74 5.73
CA ARG A 474 15.34 11.22 5.70
C ARG A 474 14.40 12.31 6.20
N ARG A 475 13.14 12.21 5.83
CA ARG A 475 12.05 12.98 6.46
C ARG A 475 11.03 12.00 7.04
N LEU A 476 10.45 12.38 8.16
CA LEU A 476 9.31 11.70 8.75
C LEU A 476 8.04 12.47 8.39
N ARG A 477 7.06 11.77 7.81
CA ARG A 477 5.77 12.35 7.42
C ARG A 477 4.65 11.66 8.20
N LEU A 478 3.79 12.46 8.82
CA LEU A 478 2.66 12.02 9.63
C LEU A 478 1.36 12.39 8.93
N TRP A 479 0.57 11.40 8.56
CA TRP A 479 -0.63 11.57 7.73
C TRP A 479 -1.86 10.88 8.32
N GLY A 480 -3.02 11.17 7.71
CA GLY A 480 -4.29 10.48 7.90
C GLY A 480 -5.30 11.27 8.72
N ASP A 481 -6.56 10.84 8.66
CA ASP A 481 -7.70 11.49 9.34
C ASP A 481 -7.93 10.93 10.75
N GLY A 482 -7.38 9.75 11.05
CA GLY A 482 -7.31 9.19 12.39
C GLY A 482 -6.17 9.80 13.22
N ASP A 483 -6.24 9.60 14.53
CA ASP A 483 -5.26 10.16 15.45
C ASP A 483 -3.97 9.32 15.49
N GLY A 484 -2.87 9.97 15.83
CA GLY A 484 -1.59 9.32 16.06
C GLY A 484 -0.94 9.81 17.35
N GLU A 485 -0.15 8.94 17.97
CA GLU A 485 0.69 9.30 19.11
C GLU A 485 2.08 8.70 18.92
N ILE A 486 3.12 9.50 19.14
CA ILE A 486 4.50 9.02 19.23
C ILE A 486 4.97 9.27 20.67
N ALA A 487 4.97 8.19 21.44
CA ALA A 487 5.42 8.16 22.83
C ALA A 487 6.92 7.80 22.94
N GLY A 488 7.44 7.07 21.96
CA GLY A 488 8.88 6.88 21.80
C GLY A 488 9.61 8.17 21.42
N VAL A 489 10.94 8.16 21.55
CA VAL A 489 11.77 9.31 21.16
C VAL A 489 11.89 9.34 19.63
N ILE A 490 11.55 10.48 19.02
CA ILE A 490 11.97 10.81 17.66
C ILE A 490 13.37 11.41 17.72
N ALA A 491 14.32 10.84 16.98
CA ALA A 491 15.72 11.27 16.97
C ALA A 491 16.24 11.51 15.55
N ASN A 492 17.27 12.34 15.44
CA ASN A 492 18.02 12.55 14.20
C ASN A 492 18.68 11.25 13.71
N GLY A 493 19.12 11.26 12.45
CA GLY A 493 20.12 10.31 11.99
C GLY A 493 21.48 10.62 12.62
N ALA A 494 22.44 9.70 12.49
CA ALA A 494 23.75 9.87 13.12
C ALA A 494 24.55 11.08 12.58
N THR A 495 24.28 11.54 11.35
CA THR A 495 25.00 12.65 10.70
C THR A 495 24.09 13.72 10.08
N ALA A 496 22.77 13.56 10.16
CA ALA A 496 21.81 14.47 9.53
C ALA A 496 20.59 14.69 10.42
N ASP A 497 20.13 15.94 10.43
CA ASP A 497 18.87 16.32 11.07
C ASP A 497 17.68 15.57 10.41
N LEU A 498 16.66 15.27 11.21
CA LEU A 498 15.41 14.68 10.74
C LEU A 498 14.29 15.73 10.70
N PRO A 499 13.91 16.25 9.52
CA PRO A 499 12.69 17.04 9.38
C PRO A 499 11.43 16.20 9.61
N LEU A 500 10.41 16.82 10.20
CA LEU A 500 9.10 16.24 10.48
C LEU A 500 8.01 17.03 9.75
N PHE A 501 7.10 16.33 9.05
CA PHE A 501 6.00 16.94 8.32
C PHE A 501 4.65 16.39 8.78
N LYS A 502 3.72 17.28 9.14
CA LYS A 502 2.30 16.98 9.33
C LYS A 502 1.52 17.72 8.24
N GLU A 503 1.14 17.01 7.18
CA GLU A 503 0.83 17.66 5.87
C GLU A 503 -0.28 17.01 5.03
N LYS A 504 -0.94 15.94 5.50
CA LYS A 504 -2.08 15.30 4.81
C LYS A 504 -3.04 14.65 5.79
N GLY A 505 -4.29 15.11 5.80
CA GLY A 505 -5.36 14.55 6.63
C GLY A 505 -5.60 15.34 7.91
N THR A 506 -6.83 15.32 8.39
CA THR A 506 -7.29 16.18 9.50
C THR A 506 -6.96 15.64 10.88
N GLY A 507 -6.43 14.41 10.96
CA GLY A 507 -6.15 13.72 12.22
C GLY A 507 -5.13 14.43 13.09
N THR A 508 -5.22 14.22 14.41
CA THR A 508 -4.32 14.81 15.38
C THR A 508 -3.14 13.88 15.66
N TRP A 509 -1.92 14.38 15.50
CA TRP A 509 -0.72 13.68 15.96
C TRP A 509 -0.21 14.29 17.26
N THR A 510 -0.01 13.47 18.29
CA THR A 510 0.50 13.89 19.60
C THR A 510 1.90 13.33 19.84
N LEU A 511 2.86 14.18 20.17
CA LEU A 511 4.20 13.79 20.58
C LEU A 511 4.29 13.86 22.11
N THR A 512 4.42 12.69 22.75
CA THR A 512 4.52 12.57 24.21
C THR A 512 5.93 12.16 24.68
N GLY A 513 6.78 11.71 23.74
CA GLY A 513 8.20 11.41 24.00
C GLY A 513 9.09 12.65 24.09
N ALA A 514 10.25 12.49 24.76
CA ALA A 514 11.29 13.52 24.83
C ALA A 514 12.10 13.56 23.53
N ASN A 515 11.50 14.11 22.46
CA ASN A 515 12.11 14.08 21.14
C ASN A 515 13.37 14.95 21.08
N THR A 516 14.39 14.47 20.37
CA THR A 516 15.71 15.11 20.28
C THR A 516 16.08 15.53 18.86
N PHE A 517 15.18 15.37 17.90
CA PHE A 517 15.44 15.78 16.52
C PHE A 517 15.47 17.32 16.40
N SER A 518 16.39 17.82 15.57
CA SER A 518 16.63 19.26 15.36
C SER A 518 16.20 19.74 13.97
N GLY A 519 15.76 18.83 13.10
CA GLY A 519 15.19 19.20 11.81
C GLY A 519 13.89 20.00 11.98
N ILE A 520 13.59 20.85 11.00
CA ILE A 520 12.39 21.70 11.01
C ILE A 520 11.13 20.81 11.07
N THR A 521 10.19 21.21 11.92
CA THR A 521 8.84 20.64 12.01
C THR A 521 7.88 21.49 11.20
N THR A 522 7.37 20.98 10.09
CA THR A 522 6.41 21.69 9.23
C THR A 522 5.00 21.13 9.42
N ILE A 523 4.04 21.98 9.79
CA ILE A 523 2.62 21.64 9.90
C ILE A 523 1.88 22.42 8.81
N SER A 524 1.32 21.71 7.84
CA SER A 524 0.55 22.30 6.73
C SER A 524 -0.88 21.78 6.62
N ASP A 525 -1.25 20.76 7.41
CA ASP A 525 -2.61 20.25 7.48
C ASP A 525 -2.87 19.57 8.84
N GLY A 526 -4.11 19.61 9.34
CA GLY A 526 -4.51 19.06 10.64
C GLY A 526 -3.71 19.58 11.83
N THR A 527 -3.58 18.77 12.89
CA THR A 527 -3.02 19.20 14.18
C THR A 527 -1.82 18.37 14.63
N LEU A 528 -0.77 19.04 15.12
CA LEU A 528 0.35 18.44 15.85
C LEU A 528 0.39 18.99 17.29
N ILE A 529 0.43 18.11 18.29
CA ILE A 529 0.40 18.46 19.71
C ILE A 529 1.69 18.00 20.40
N LEU A 530 2.31 18.86 21.20
CA LEU A 530 3.29 18.47 22.22
C LEU A 530 2.58 18.39 23.57
N SER A 531 2.60 17.23 24.22
CA SER A 531 1.92 17.02 25.51
C SER A 531 2.56 15.92 26.36
N GLY A 532 1.99 15.64 27.54
CA GLY A 532 2.51 14.63 28.46
C GLY A 532 3.84 15.03 29.14
N PRO A 533 4.32 14.29 30.14
CA PRO A 533 5.44 14.75 30.99
C PRO A 533 6.74 15.02 30.24
N ASN A 534 6.95 14.35 29.10
CA ASN A 534 8.20 14.39 28.34
C ASN A 534 8.07 15.06 26.97
N GLY A 535 6.85 15.33 26.48
CA GLY A 535 6.63 15.77 25.10
C GLY A 535 7.34 17.08 24.78
N LYS A 536 8.39 17.00 23.97
CA LYS A 536 9.14 18.17 23.50
C LYS A 536 9.78 17.95 22.14
N ILE A 537 10.27 19.01 21.50
CA ILE A 537 11.06 18.99 20.27
C ILE A 537 12.24 19.98 20.36
N ALA A 538 13.34 19.71 19.66
CA ALA A 538 14.52 20.58 19.64
C ALA A 538 14.61 21.48 18.39
N GLY A 539 13.97 21.10 17.29
CA GLY A 539 13.98 21.84 16.03
C GLY A 539 12.96 22.99 15.98
N ALA A 540 13.19 23.93 15.06
CA ALA A 540 12.25 25.02 14.76
C ALA A 540 10.93 24.50 14.16
N VAL A 541 9.88 25.34 14.23
CA VAL A 541 8.53 25.02 13.74
C VAL A 541 8.09 25.98 12.64
N ASP A 542 7.57 25.43 11.55
CA ASP A 542 6.89 26.15 10.49
C ASP A 542 5.40 25.78 10.47
N ALA A 543 4.54 26.68 10.94
CA ALA A 543 3.07 26.51 10.86
C ALA A 543 2.53 27.22 9.62
N VAL A 544 2.08 26.43 8.65
CA VAL A 544 1.58 26.86 7.34
C VAL A 544 0.04 26.88 7.35
N ALA A 545 -0.58 27.66 6.47
CA ALA A 545 -2.03 27.70 6.32
C ALA A 545 -2.65 26.29 6.21
N GLY A 546 -3.65 26.01 7.06
CA GLY A 546 -4.26 24.68 7.24
C GLY A 546 -3.68 23.87 8.40
N GLY A 547 -2.46 24.20 8.86
CA GLY A 547 -1.79 23.54 9.97
C GLY A 547 -2.00 24.20 11.32
N THR A 548 -2.20 23.39 12.36
CA THR A 548 -2.26 23.82 13.76
C THR A 548 -1.19 23.13 14.60
N PHE A 549 -0.35 23.89 15.27
CA PHE A 549 0.62 23.41 16.24
C PHE A 549 0.18 23.78 17.66
N ILE A 550 0.11 22.80 18.55
CA ILE A 550 -0.36 22.99 19.94
C ILE A 550 0.74 22.57 20.92
N VAL A 551 1.03 23.46 21.86
CA VAL A 551 1.87 23.19 23.03
C VAL A 551 0.96 23.13 24.25
N THR A 552 0.88 21.95 24.89
CA THR A 552 -0.04 21.73 26.02
C THR A 552 0.73 21.47 27.32
N ASN A 553 0.53 22.33 28.32
CA ASN A 553 1.00 22.09 29.68
C ASN A 553 -0.15 21.68 30.60
N ALA A 554 -0.01 20.57 31.32
CA ALA A 554 -0.99 20.15 32.33
C ALA A 554 -0.38 20.30 33.74
N PRO A 555 -1.17 20.43 34.82
CA PRO A 555 -0.63 20.55 36.18
C PRO A 555 0.41 19.49 36.56
N ASP A 556 0.21 18.25 36.11
CA ASP A 556 1.04 17.07 36.35
C ASP A 556 2.07 16.78 35.24
N ALA A 557 2.02 17.56 34.15
CA ALA A 557 2.90 17.46 33.00
C ALA A 557 3.25 18.87 32.50
N ASN A 558 3.71 19.71 33.40
CA ASN A 558 4.08 21.09 33.10
C ASN A 558 5.55 21.11 32.69
N ASN A 559 5.84 21.51 31.45
CA ASN A 559 7.19 21.62 30.94
C ASN A 559 7.34 23.02 30.29
N PRO A 560 8.23 23.88 30.80
CA PRO A 560 8.44 25.22 30.24
C PRO A 560 9.28 25.25 28.96
N ASP A 561 9.81 24.11 28.53
CA ASP A 561 10.72 23.91 27.39
C ASP A 561 10.19 22.75 26.51
N ARG A 562 8.95 22.86 26.03
CA ARG A 562 8.37 21.86 25.10
C ARG A 562 8.83 22.12 23.68
N LEU A 563 8.80 23.36 23.26
CA LEU A 563 9.58 23.86 22.14
C LEU A 563 10.88 24.37 22.74
N ALA A 564 12.02 23.90 22.25
CA ALA A 564 13.29 24.33 22.83
C ALA A 564 13.40 25.87 22.86
N ASP A 565 13.93 26.44 23.95
CA ASP A 565 14.05 27.91 24.12
C ASP A 565 14.71 28.65 22.92
N GLY A 566 15.60 27.96 22.19
CA GLY A 566 16.26 28.49 20.99
C GLY A 566 15.55 28.20 19.66
N ALA A 567 14.50 27.37 19.66
CA ALA A 567 13.78 26.96 18.47
C ALA A 567 12.78 28.03 18.03
N GLY A 568 13.00 28.59 16.84
CA GLY A 568 12.12 29.61 16.27
C GLY A 568 10.77 29.05 15.81
N VAL A 569 9.80 29.95 15.69
CA VAL A 569 8.48 29.67 15.11
C VAL A 569 8.27 30.56 13.90
N THR A 570 7.99 29.97 12.74
CA THR A 570 7.56 30.67 11.53
C THR A 570 6.07 30.48 11.31
N LEU A 571 5.32 31.57 11.21
CA LEU A 571 3.92 31.55 10.78
C LEU A 571 3.81 31.90 9.29
N ASN A 572 3.41 30.91 8.51
CA ASN A 572 3.05 31.03 7.09
C ASN A 572 1.54 30.81 6.90
N GLY A 573 0.74 31.49 7.73
CA GLY A 573 -0.72 31.40 7.74
C GLY A 573 -1.29 30.31 8.64
N GLY A 574 -0.45 29.55 9.35
CA GLY A 574 -0.88 28.52 10.30
C GLY A 574 -1.22 29.07 11.69
N THR A 575 -1.60 28.16 12.58
CA THR A 575 -1.95 28.47 13.97
C THR A 575 -0.96 27.87 14.96
N LEU A 576 -0.49 28.66 15.92
CA LEU A 576 0.16 28.18 17.15
C LEU A 576 -0.79 28.37 18.34
N THR A 577 -0.94 27.35 19.17
CA THR A 577 -1.74 27.41 20.40
C THR A 577 -0.92 26.97 21.60
N PHE A 578 -0.78 27.83 22.61
CA PHE A 578 -0.31 27.46 23.94
C PHE A 578 -1.51 27.26 24.86
N THR A 579 -1.68 26.05 25.38
CA THR A 579 -2.87 25.69 26.14
C THR A 579 -2.54 24.88 27.39
N HIS A 580 -3.51 24.83 28.30
CA HIS A 580 -3.48 24.05 29.52
C HIS A 580 -4.93 23.80 29.98
N PRO A 581 -5.20 22.71 30.71
CA PRO A 581 -6.55 22.40 31.18
C PRO A 581 -7.01 23.26 32.39
N GLY A 582 -6.15 24.15 32.90
CA GLY A 582 -6.37 24.87 34.17
C GLY A 582 -5.89 24.05 35.37
N GLY A 583 -6.15 24.55 36.57
CA GLY A 583 -5.68 23.99 37.84
C GLY A 583 -4.71 24.91 38.60
N ALA A 584 -4.32 24.47 39.80
CA ALA A 584 -3.43 25.21 40.70
C ALA A 584 -1.95 25.10 40.28
N ALA A 585 -1.62 25.56 39.07
CA ALA A 585 -0.25 25.63 38.56
C ALA A 585 -0.03 26.87 37.70
N ASN A 586 1.21 27.38 37.69
CA ASN A 586 1.65 28.39 36.75
C ASN A 586 2.15 27.73 35.48
N TYR A 587 1.72 28.20 34.31
CA TYR A 587 2.10 27.66 33.02
C TYR A 587 3.02 28.64 32.30
N SER A 588 4.06 28.12 31.68
CA SER A 588 4.92 28.91 30.81
C SER A 588 5.45 28.07 29.66
N GLU A 589 5.83 28.75 28.59
CA GLU A 589 6.61 28.21 27.48
C GLU A 589 7.54 29.33 26.99
N THR A 590 8.80 29.01 26.73
CA THR A 590 9.74 29.93 26.08
C THR A 590 10.22 29.35 24.76
N ALA A 591 10.25 30.17 23.72
CA ALA A 591 10.67 29.79 22.38
C ALA A 591 11.62 30.83 21.78
N GLY A 592 12.22 30.46 20.65
CA GLY A 592 13.10 31.33 19.88
C GLY A 592 12.36 32.49 19.22
N ALA A 593 12.93 33.03 18.13
CA ALA A 593 12.32 34.13 17.40
C ALA A 593 10.97 33.71 16.76
N LEU A 594 9.97 34.57 16.87
CA LEU A 594 8.72 34.48 16.12
C LEU A 594 8.87 35.24 14.80
N SER A 595 8.77 34.52 13.68
CA SER A 595 8.80 35.08 12.32
C SER A 595 7.43 35.01 11.67
N VAL A 596 6.91 36.16 11.21
CA VAL A 596 5.66 36.22 10.45
C VAL A 596 6.00 36.35 8.97
N GLY A 597 5.83 35.26 8.23
CA GLY A 597 6.26 35.12 6.85
C GLY A 597 5.17 35.51 5.84
N SER A 598 4.16 34.67 5.69
CA SER A 598 3.08 34.84 4.69
C SER A 598 1.72 34.39 5.25
N GLY A 599 0.63 34.73 4.56
CA GLY A 599 -0.73 34.35 4.98
C GLY A 599 -1.18 35.01 6.29
N ALA A 600 -2.35 34.59 6.79
CA ALA A 600 -2.93 35.09 8.03
C ALA A 600 -2.69 34.08 9.17
N GLY A 601 -1.62 34.28 9.94
CA GLY A 601 -1.28 33.43 11.08
C GLY A 601 -2.09 33.77 12.33
N THR A 602 -2.22 32.81 13.25
CA THR A 602 -2.86 33.02 14.56
C THR A 602 -1.99 32.45 15.68
N ILE A 603 -1.89 33.20 16.78
CA ILE A 603 -1.33 32.71 18.05
C ILE A 603 -2.42 32.79 19.10
N THR A 604 -2.67 31.66 19.76
CA THR A 604 -3.67 31.55 20.82
C THR A 604 -2.98 31.16 22.12
N ALA A 605 -3.32 31.84 23.23
CA ALA A 605 -2.85 31.49 24.56
C ALA A 605 -4.03 31.32 25.54
N ALA A 606 -3.98 30.29 26.38
CA ALA A 606 -5.00 29.99 27.38
C ALA A 606 -4.82 30.80 28.67
N CYS A 607 -5.95 31.14 29.32
CA CYS A 607 -5.98 31.85 30.60
C CYS A 607 -5.94 30.87 31.77
N ALA A 608 -4.91 30.98 32.62
CA ALA A 608 -4.79 30.18 33.85
C ALA A 608 -5.91 30.47 34.84
N ASP A 609 -6.09 29.63 35.86
CA ASP A 609 -7.04 29.89 36.94
C ASP A 609 -6.63 31.10 37.81
N GLU A 610 -7.57 31.60 38.62
CA GLU A 610 -7.31 32.76 39.48
C GLU A 610 -6.14 32.50 40.44
N GLY A 611 -5.23 33.47 40.55
CA GLY A 611 -4.01 33.35 41.35
C GLY A 611 -2.85 32.59 40.69
N GLN A 612 -3.03 32.10 39.46
CA GLN A 612 -1.97 31.47 38.66
C GLN A 612 -1.60 32.36 37.45
N THR A 613 -0.50 32.03 36.79
CA THR A 613 0.00 32.73 35.59
C THR A 613 0.07 31.80 34.38
N SER A 614 -0.11 32.35 33.18
CA SER A 614 0.11 31.69 31.90
C SER A 614 0.93 32.61 31.00
N ALA A 615 2.10 32.15 30.54
CA ALA A 615 3.01 32.98 29.76
C ALA A 615 3.65 32.22 28.60
N LEU A 616 3.35 32.64 27.37
CA LEU A 616 4.08 32.23 26.16
C LEU A 616 5.09 33.32 25.81
N THR A 617 6.39 33.00 25.82
CA THR A 617 7.47 33.98 25.61
C THR A 617 8.28 33.62 24.37
N PHE A 618 8.51 34.60 23.48
CA PHE A 618 9.41 34.47 22.33
C PHE A 618 10.67 35.30 22.52
N ALA A 619 11.78 34.94 21.87
CA ALA A 619 13.00 35.72 21.93
C ALA A 619 12.86 37.12 21.29
N SER A 620 12.17 37.19 20.15
CA SER A 620 11.90 38.41 19.38
C SER A 620 10.73 38.20 18.43
N LEU A 621 10.26 39.29 17.81
CA LEU A 621 9.27 39.26 16.73
C LEU A 621 9.88 39.89 15.48
N THR A 622 9.73 39.25 14.34
CA THR A 622 10.11 39.83 13.05
C THR A 622 9.07 39.48 11.99
N ARG A 623 8.69 40.47 11.18
CA ARG A 623 7.90 40.23 9.96
C ARG A 623 8.87 40.07 8.80
N THR A 624 8.99 38.86 8.27
CA THR A 624 9.99 38.53 7.22
C THR A 624 9.42 38.57 5.82
N GLY A 625 8.10 38.54 5.67
CA GLY A 625 7.41 38.73 4.42
C GLY A 625 6.16 39.58 4.60
N ASN A 626 5.13 39.30 3.81
CA ASN A 626 3.92 40.08 3.86
C ASN A 626 2.88 39.52 4.86
N GLY A 627 3.11 38.40 5.56
CA GLY A 627 2.11 37.81 6.45
C GLY A 627 1.57 38.72 7.56
N SER A 628 0.42 38.35 8.11
CA SER A 628 -0.21 38.97 9.28
C SER A 628 -0.29 37.97 10.44
N VAL A 629 -0.45 38.47 11.67
CA VAL A 629 -0.65 37.63 12.86
C VAL A 629 -1.81 38.15 13.69
N ASN A 630 -2.66 37.24 14.17
CA ASN A 630 -3.69 37.53 15.15
C ASN A 630 -3.32 36.90 16.49
N PHE A 631 -3.20 37.72 17.53
CA PHE A 631 -3.00 37.26 18.90
C PHE A 631 -4.35 37.15 19.60
N THR A 632 -4.65 35.98 20.14
CA THR A 632 -5.96 35.71 20.75
C THR A 632 -5.86 34.98 22.07
N GLY A 633 -6.85 35.18 22.93
CA GLY A 633 -6.93 34.50 24.22
C GLY A 633 -7.83 35.25 25.20
N THR A 634 -8.57 34.52 26.02
CA THR A 634 -9.37 35.13 27.10
C THR A 634 -8.44 35.80 28.10
N GLY A 635 -8.74 37.05 28.49
CA GLY A 635 -7.90 37.82 29.42
C GLY A 635 -6.46 38.07 28.93
N LEU A 636 -6.20 37.97 27.62
CA LEU A 636 -4.87 38.15 27.06
C LEU A 636 -4.36 39.57 27.36
N GLY A 637 -3.27 39.63 28.11
CA GLY A 637 -2.63 40.86 28.50
C GLY A 637 -3.37 41.61 29.61
N ASP A 638 -4.28 40.99 30.36
CA ASP A 638 -4.88 41.63 31.55
C ASP A 638 -3.86 41.84 32.67
N ALA A 639 -4.20 42.71 33.63
CA ALA A 639 -3.30 43.09 34.71
C ALA A 639 -2.99 41.94 35.70
N ASP A 640 -3.77 40.85 35.68
CA ASP A 640 -3.66 39.73 36.60
C ASP A 640 -2.63 38.66 36.18
N ALA A 641 -1.97 38.84 35.03
CA ALA A 641 -0.96 37.95 34.46
C ALA A 641 -1.41 36.50 34.18
N ARG A 642 -2.73 36.25 34.14
CA ARG A 642 -3.29 34.92 33.88
C ARG A 642 -3.17 34.47 32.43
N ASN A 643 -2.92 35.39 31.50
CA ASN A 643 -2.67 35.10 30.09
C ASN A 643 -1.77 36.17 29.46
N ARG A 644 -0.55 35.82 29.05
CA ARG A 644 0.38 36.76 28.44
C ARG A 644 1.13 36.13 27.27
N ILE A 645 1.31 36.93 26.21
CA ILE A 645 2.25 36.64 25.13
C ILE A 645 3.35 37.70 25.21
N LEU A 646 4.59 37.26 25.45
CA LEU A 646 5.73 38.10 25.80
C LEU A 646 6.86 37.98 24.77
N PHE A 647 7.72 39.00 24.74
CA PHE A 647 8.96 38.99 23.96
C PHE A 647 10.14 39.43 24.81
N THR A 648 11.21 38.62 24.84
CA THR A 648 12.46 38.94 25.56
C THR A 648 13.10 40.22 25.01
N THR A 649 13.12 40.36 23.69
CA THR A 649 13.38 41.63 23.01
C THR A 649 12.04 42.24 22.61
N PRO A 650 11.57 43.31 23.29
CA PRO A 650 10.29 43.94 22.96
C PRO A 650 10.19 44.27 21.46
N PRO A 651 9.07 43.93 20.79
CA PRO A 651 8.90 44.21 19.36
C PRO A 651 8.84 45.70 19.06
N VAL A 652 8.34 46.48 20.02
CA VAL A 652 8.15 47.94 19.96
C VAL A 652 8.28 48.51 21.39
N ALA A 653 8.32 49.85 21.50
CA ALA A 653 8.27 50.53 22.80
C ALA A 653 6.94 50.29 23.52
N ASP A 654 6.89 50.46 24.84
CA ASP A 654 5.68 50.25 25.63
C ASP A 654 4.51 51.10 25.13
N ASN A 655 3.35 50.47 25.00
CA ASN A 655 2.08 50.98 24.44
C ASN A 655 2.10 51.31 22.95
N ALA A 656 3.24 51.17 22.26
CA ALA A 656 3.27 51.32 20.82
C ALA A 656 2.59 50.13 20.11
N VAL A 657 2.01 50.41 18.96
CA VAL A 657 1.43 49.40 18.07
C VAL A 657 2.54 48.56 17.45
N ILE A 658 2.41 47.23 17.48
CA ILE A 658 3.39 46.30 16.88
C ILE A 658 3.49 46.50 15.36
N GLY A 659 2.33 46.69 14.74
CA GLY A 659 2.19 47.04 13.34
C GLY A 659 0.75 46.81 12.86
N THR A 660 0.40 47.36 11.71
CA THR A 660 -0.91 47.21 11.06
C THR A 660 -1.24 45.77 10.64
N TRP A 661 -0.23 44.90 10.62
CA TRP A 661 -0.30 43.48 10.30
C TRP A 661 -0.50 42.58 11.53
N ALA A 662 -0.56 43.16 12.73
CA ALA A 662 -0.73 42.44 13.99
C ALA A 662 -2.05 42.83 14.66
N LEU A 663 -2.93 41.85 14.86
CA LEU A 663 -4.25 42.04 15.46
C LEU A 663 -4.32 41.44 16.86
N TYR A 664 -5.17 42.02 17.70
CA TYR A 664 -5.59 41.54 19.00
C TYR A 664 -7.06 41.10 18.93
N ASN A 665 -7.32 39.84 19.25
CA ASN A 665 -8.65 39.21 19.22
C ASN A 665 -9.44 39.45 17.91
N GLY A 666 -8.71 39.54 16.78
CA GLY A 666 -9.27 39.63 15.43
C GLY A 666 -9.86 40.98 15.00
N THR A 667 -9.97 41.96 15.91
CA THR A 667 -10.71 43.21 15.63
C THR A 667 -9.90 44.49 15.86
N THR A 668 -8.97 44.49 16.81
CA THR A 668 -8.20 45.69 17.20
C THR A 668 -6.73 45.48 16.84
N LEU A 669 -5.96 46.56 16.64
CA LEU A 669 -4.50 46.43 16.51
C LEU A 669 -3.89 45.91 17.82
N ALA A 670 -2.81 45.14 17.69
CA ALA A 670 -2.02 44.70 18.82
C ALA A 670 -0.97 45.76 19.20
N SER A 671 -0.94 46.14 20.47
CA SER A 671 0.15 46.88 21.10
C SER A 671 0.92 45.97 22.06
N TYR A 672 2.08 46.44 22.54
CA TYR A 672 2.92 45.69 23.47
C TYR A 672 3.27 46.49 24.72
N THR A 673 3.37 45.81 25.86
CA THR A 673 4.05 46.34 27.05
C THR A 673 4.94 45.27 27.68
N THR A 674 6.06 45.67 28.27
CA THR A 674 6.99 44.78 28.97
C THR A 674 6.35 44.02 30.14
N GLY A 675 5.37 44.59 30.83
CA GLY A 675 4.70 43.96 31.98
C GLY A 675 3.55 43.00 31.63
N ARG A 676 2.73 43.37 30.64
CA ARG A 676 1.50 42.63 30.28
C ARG A 676 1.65 41.82 29.00
N GLY A 677 2.68 42.07 28.20
CA GLY A 677 2.87 41.45 26.89
C GLY A 677 2.00 42.11 25.81
N VAL A 678 1.49 41.30 24.89
CA VAL A 678 0.55 41.74 23.86
C VAL A 678 -0.78 42.18 24.50
N ILE A 679 -1.22 43.39 24.18
CA ILE A 679 -2.48 44.00 24.62
C ILE A 679 -3.24 44.59 23.43
N ALA A 680 -4.51 44.91 23.61
CA ALA A 680 -5.24 45.76 22.67
C ALA A 680 -4.58 47.15 22.62
N ALA A 681 -4.46 47.71 21.42
CA ALA A 681 -4.04 49.09 21.26
C ALA A 681 -5.05 50.06 21.87
N ASP A 682 -4.54 51.12 22.51
CA ASP A 682 -5.38 52.15 23.14
C ASP A 682 -6.12 52.97 22.08
N ASP A 683 -7.38 53.35 22.35
CA ASP A 683 -8.20 54.10 21.39
C ASP A 683 -7.58 55.46 21.02
N SER A 684 -6.75 56.05 21.88
CA SER A 684 -6.09 57.35 21.65
C SER A 684 -5.09 57.36 20.49
N ILE A 685 -4.69 56.19 19.96
CA ILE A 685 -3.82 56.14 18.77
C ILE A 685 -4.56 56.52 17.49
N TYR A 686 -5.89 56.44 17.50
CA TYR A 686 -6.70 56.63 16.30
C TYR A 686 -7.17 58.07 16.17
N SER A 687 -7.14 58.58 14.94
CA SER A 687 -7.94 59.73 14.54
C SER A 687 -9.30 59.25 14.07
N ASP A 688 -10.33 59.47 14.88
CA ASP A 688 -11.66 58.95 14.63
C ASP A 688 -12.41 59.76 13.56
N LEU A 689 -13.15 59.06 12.70
CA LEU A 689 -13.93 59.56 11.58
C LEU A 689 -15.35 58.99 11.63
N SER A 690 -16.30 59.68 11.02
CA SER A 690 -17.63 59.16 10.75
C SER A 690 -17.73 58.56 9.35
N ALA A 691 -18.48 57.47 9.21
CA ALA A 691 -18.70 56.78 7.93
C ALA A 691 -19.43 57.66 6.92
N LYS A 692 -20.36 58.50 7.40
CA LYS A 692 -21.10 59.52 6.67
C LYS A 692 -20.67 60.91 7.16
N GLY A 693 -20.41 61.80 6.23
CA GLY A 693 -19.75 63.08 6.46
C GLY A 693 -20.59 64.18 7.16
N PRO A 694 -20.03 65.40 7.21
CA PRO A 694 -18.71 65.77 6.66
C PRO A 694 -17.56 65.26 7.56
N SER A 695 -16.74 64.34 7.03
CA SER A 695 -15.53 63.81 7.68
C SER A 695 -14.35 64.03 6.74
N VAL A 696 -13.19 64.41 7.29
CA VAL A 696 -12.00 64.72 6.50
C VAL A 696 -10.86 63.80 6.91
N LEU A 697 -10.33 63.04 5.95
CA LEU A 697 -9.18 62.16 6.13
C LEU A 697 -7.93 63.02 6.40
N PRO A 698 -7.23 62.81 7.53
CA PRO A 698 -6.01 63.55 7.83
C PRO A 698 -4.95 63.42 6.74
N ASN A 699 -4.15 64.47 6.56
CA ASN A 699 -3.00 64.48 5.64
C ASN A 699 -1.69 64.36 6.42
N ASP A 700 -1.48 63.21 7.04
CA ASP A 700 -0.27 62.87 7.79
C ASP A 700 -0.01 61.37 7.67
N GLY A 701 1.12 61.00 7.06
CA GLY A 701 1.55 59.61 6.86
C GLY A 701 1.80 58.83 8.15
N THR A 702 1.82 59.48 9.32
CA THR A 702 1.97 58.81 10.62
C THR A 702 0.63 58.49 11.29
N VAL A 703 -0.47 59.08 10.80
CA VAL A 703 -1.79 58.94 11.43
C VAL A 703 -2.45 57.61 11.07
N LEU A 704 -2.97 56.94 12.10
CA LEU A 704 -3.90 55.82 11.97
C LEU A 704 -5.32 56.38 12.08
N ALA A 705 -6.05 56.47 10.97
CA ALA A 705 -7.44 56.92 10.98
C ALA A 705 -8.38 55.74 11.18
N ARG A 706 -9.45 55.93 11.94
CA ARG A 706 -10.46 54.90 12.19
C ARG A 706 -11.86 55.45 11.98
N ILE A 707 -12.64 54.78 11.16
CA ILE A 707 -14.06 55.06 10.99
C ILE A 707 -14.77 54.28 12.07
N ASN A 708 -15.35 54.96 13.08
CA ASN A 708 -15.98 54.30 14.23
C ASN A 708 -17.36 54.88 14.61
N SER A 709 -17.89 55.81 13.84
CA SER A 709 -19.22 56.39 14.06
C SER A 709 -20.00 56.52 12.75
N GLU A 710 -21.34 56.57 12.80
CA GLU A 710 -22.17 56.69 11.60
C GLU A 710 -22.01 58.05 10.92
N GLY A 711 -22.15 59.15 11.67
CA GLY A 711 -22.26 60.51 11.14
C GLY A 711 -23.63 60.82 10.52
N THR A 712 -23.71 61.87 9.70
CA THR A 712 -25.01 62.43 9.25
C THR A 712 -25.25 62.36 7.74
N GLU A 713 -24.36 62.87 6.89
CA GLU A 713 -24.57 62.91 5.43
C GLU A 713 -23.29 63.19 4.63
N GLY A 714 -23.10 62.54 3.48
CA GLY A 714 -21.92 62.72 2.61
C GLY A 714 -20.82 61.69 2.82
N GLY A 715 -19.74 61.73 2.03
CA GLY A 715 -18.58 60.83 2.16
C GLY A 715 -17.42 61.43 2.97
N ILE A 716 -16.32 60.69 3.08
CA ILE A 716 -15.06 61.16 3.68
C ILE A 716 -14.23 61.84 2.59
N SER A 717 -13.88 63.12 2.75
CA SER A 717 -13.01 63.85 1.81
C SER A 717 -11.55 63.82 2.25
N LEU A 718 -10.61 64.04 1.33
CA LEU A 718 -9.19 64.20 1.69
C LEU A 718 -8.91 65.61 2.25
N ALA A 719 -8.02 65.75 3.23
CA ALA A 719 -7.54 67.05 3.70
C ALA A 719 -6.58 67.73 2.70
N GLY A 720 -5.85 66.94 1.90
CA GLY A 720 -4.94 67.44 0.88
C GLY A 720 -5.61 67.76 -0.46
N GLU A 721 -5.30 68.93 -1.03
CA GLU A 721 -5.86 69.38 -2.33
C GLU A 721 -5.37 68.54 -3.53
N THR A 722 -4.11 68.11 -3.54
CA THR A 722 -3.52 67.30 -4.64
C THR A 722 -2.87 66.01 -4.17
N ALA A 723 -2.37 65.95 -2.94
CA ALA A 723 -1.76 64.77 -2.36
C ALA A 723 -2.15 64.65 -0.89
N ASN A 724 -2.56 63.45 -0.48
CA ASN A 724 -2.89 63.12 0.88
C ASN A 724 -2.08 61.89 1.31
N SER A 725 -1.30 62.00 2.38
CA SER A 725 -0.62 60.87 3.00
C SER A 725 -1.37 60.43 4.25
N LEU A 726 -1.50 59.12 4.46
CA LEU A 726 -2.09 58.54 5.66
C LEU A 726 -1.30 57.28 6.05
N GLY A 727 -1.12 57.04 7.35
CA GLY A 727 -0.55 55.79 7.83
C GLY A 727 -1.44 54.61 7.45
N ALA A 728 -2.62 54.51 8.06
CA ALA A 728 -3.61 53.49 7.73
C ALA A 728 -5.03 53.98 7.96
N LEU A 729 -6.00 53.37 7.27
CA LEU A 729 -7.43 53.61 7.45
C LEU A 729 -8.13 52.32 7.89
N PHE A 730 -8.78 52.37 9.04
CA PHE A 730 -9.54 51.26 9.61
C PHE A 730 -11.04 51.53 9.49
N GLN A 731 -11.77 50.67 8.78
CA GLN A 731 -13.22 50.58 8.84
C GLN A 731 -13.60 49.75 10.05
N ALA A 732 -14.10 50.43 11.08
CA ALA A 732 -14.51 49.87 12.37
C ALA A 732 -15.97 50.22 12.70
N THR A 733 -16.81 50.38 11.67
CA THR A 733 -18.26 50.53 11.82
C THR A 733 -19.05 49.48 11.08
N THR A 734 -20.32 49.33 11.46
CA THR A 734 -21.33 48.58 10.71
C THR A 734 -22.02 49.43 9.64
N TRP A 735 -21.53 50.63 9.35
CA TRP A 735 -22.04 51.48 8.27
C TRP A 735 -21.04 51.55 7.13
N ASP A 736 -21.53 51.36 5.91
CA ASP A 736 -20.67 51.52 4.73
C ASP A 736 -20.07 52.92 4.70
N ALA A 737 -18.78 52.99 4.39
CA ALA A 737 -18.06 54.25 4.27
C ALA A 737 -17.42 54.39 2.90
N ALA A 738 -17.33 55.62 2.40
CA ALA A 738 -16.70 55.93 1.13
C ALA A 738 -15.74 57.10 1.28
N VAL A 739 -14.48 56.91 0.85
CA VAL A 739 -13.48 57.97 0.74
C VAL A 739 -13.52 58.52 -0.68
N GLY A 740 -13.96 59.76 -0.83
CA GLY A 740 -14.03 60.47 -2.11
C GLY A 740 -12.66 61.02 -2.50
N LEU A 741 -12.26 60.76 -3.75
CA LEU A 741 -11.12 61.39 -4.41
C LEU A 741 -11.68 62.23 -5.57
N THR A 742 -11.05 63.36 -5.87
CA THR A 742 -11.34 64.18 -7.05
C THR A 742 -10.22 64.03 -8.09
N ASN A 743 -10.50 64.39 -9.35
CA ASN A 743 -9.52 64.27 -10.43
C ASN A 743 -8.23 65.08 -10.13
N GLY A 744 -7.09 64.39 -10.13
CA GLY A 744 -5.78 64.97 -9.79
C GLY A 744 -5.34 64.80 -8.33
N GLN A 745 -6.19 64.27 -7.44
CA GLN A 745 -5.79 63.91 -6.07
C GLN A 745 -5.13 62.54 -5.98
N THR A 746 -4.13 62.39 -5.12
CA THR A 746 -3.52 61.10 -4.81
C THR A 746 -3.63 60.79 -3.32
N LEU A 747 -4.15 59.60 -2.97
CA LEU A 747 -4.08 59.04 -1.62
C LEU A 747 -2.89 58.07 -1.53
N ALA A 748 -1.89 58.44 -0.73
CA ALA A 748 -0.77 57.60 -0.36
C ALA A 748 -1.03 56.97 1.01
N VAL A 749 -1.23 55.65 1.08
CA VAL A 749 -1.59 54.94 2.32
C VAL A 749 -0.81 53.63 2.46
N SER A 750 -0.47 53.24 3.70
CA SER A 750 0.16 51.94 3.95
C SER A 750 -0.89 50.83 3.93
N ASP A 751 -1.93 50.97 4.74
CA ASP A 751 -2.91 49.91 4.95
C ASP A 751 -4.36 50.43 4.90
N LEU A 752 -5.21 49.70 4.19
CA LEU A 752 -6.67 49.84 4.19
C LEU A 752 -7.26 48.60 4.83
N VAL A 753 -7.94 48.75 5.96
CA VAL A 753 -8.34 47.62 6.82
C VAL A 753 -9.83 47.63 7.07
N ILE A 754 -10.52 46.52 6.82
CA ILE A 754 -11.88 46.24 7.31
C ILE A 754 -11.77 45.21 8.43
N GLY A 755 -12.20 45.60 9.64
CA GLY A 755 -12.25 44.70 10.80
C GLY A 755 -13.29 43.60 10.62
N ALA A 756 -13.12 42.47 11.31
CA ALA A 756 -14.11 41.38 11.26
C ALA A 756 -15.50 41.88 11.69
N GLY A 757 -16.55 41.53 10.93
CA GLY A 757 -17.93 41.95 11.20
C GLY A 757 -18.23 43.43 10.90
N MET A 758 -17.29 44.18 10.35
CA MET A 758 -17.47 45.59 9.96
C MET A 758 -18.00 45.69 8.53
N ALA A 759 -18.61 46.82 8.20
CA ALA A 759 -19.24 47.09 6.90
C ALA A 759 -18.22 47.39 5.79
N SER A 760 -18.71 47.60 4.56
CA SER A 760 -17.85 47.80 3.39
C SER A 760 -17.13 49.15 3.45
N LEU A 761 -15.98 49.23 2.76
CA LEU A 761 -15.21 50.45 2.58
C LEU A 761 -14.93 50.63 1.09
N MET A 762 -15.28 51.80 0.55
CA MET A 762 -14.98 52.18 -0.83
C MET A 762 -13.93 53.29 -0.86
N ILE A 763 -12.91 53.12 -1.70
CA ILE A 763 -11.91 54.16 -2.01
C ILE A 763 -12.13 54.63 -3.45
N GLY A 764 -12.40 55.92 -3.61
CA GLY A 764 -12.81 56.52 -4.88
C GLY A 764 -14.29 56.29 -5.15
N THR A 765 -15.09 57.36 -5.19
CA THR A 765 -16.53 57.25 -5.46
C THR A 765 -16.86 57.22 -6.96
N ASN A 766 -15.91 57.59 -7.83
CA ASN A 766 -16.02 57.55 -9.29
C ASN A 766 -14.79 56.85 -9.91
N LEU A 767 -15.01 56.03 -10.94
CA LEU A 767 -14.02 55.12 -11.56
C LEU A 767 -12.76 55.77 -12.16
N THR A 768 -12.74 57.09 -12.30
CA THR A 768 -11.64 57.84 -12.94
C THR A 768 -11.05 58.94 -12.07
N ASP A 769 -11.55 59.08 -10.84
CA ASP A 769 -11.12 60.15 -9.95
C ASP A 769 -9.96 59.70 -9.07
N GLY A 770 -8.94 60.56 -9.02
CA GLY A 770 -7.74 60.42 -8.21
C GLY A 770 -6.87 59.19 -8.50
N LEU A 771 -5.91 58.95 -7.62
CA LEU A 771 -5.00 57.80 -7.64
C LEU A 771 -4.82 57.25 -6.21
N LEU A 772 -4.68 55.93 -6.09
CA LEU A 772 -4.26 55.26 -4.85
C LEU A 772 -2.84 54.74 -5.00
N GLN A 773 -1.98 54.97 -4.02
CA GLN A 773 -0.61 54.47 -4.03
C GLN A 773 -0.12 54.06 -2.64
N PRO A 774 0.92 53.22 -2.55
CA PRO A 774 1.62 52.96 -1.29
C PRO A 774 2.16 54.24 -0.65
N LEU A 775 2.08 54.33 0.68
CA LEU A 775 2.61 55.47 1.42
C LEU A 775 4.11 55.70 1.18
N THR A 776 4.90 54.63 1.11
CA THR A 776 6.35 54.67 0.92
C THR A 776 6.75 54.26 -0.49
N ALA A 777 7.69 54.98 -1.10
CA ALA A 777 8.24 54.64 -2.40
C ALA A 777 8.91 53.25 -2.38
N GLY A 778 8.47 52.35 -3.26
CA GLY A 778 8.91 50.95 -3.27
C GLY A 778 8.33 50.08 -2.15
N GLY A 779 7.39 50.63 -1.37
CA GLY A 779 6.72 49.94 -0.26
C GLY A 779 5.58 49.02 -0.72
N ALA A 780 4.73 48.64 0.25
CA ALA A 780 3.53 47.85 0.01
C ALA A 780 2.27 48.71 0.22
N LEU A 781 1.26 48.52 -0.62
CA LEU A 781 -0.12 48.90 -0.34
C LEU A 781 -0.85 47.64 0.15
N THR A 782 -1.28 47.65 1.40
CA THR A 782 -2.01 46.54 2.00
C THR A 782 -3.51 46.78 1.93
N LEU A 783 -4.22 45.80 1.40
CA LEU A 783 -5.68 45.69 1.44
C LEU A 783 -6.03 44.56 2.41
N ALA A 784 -6.39 44.86 3.65
CA ALA A 784 -6.73 43.85 4.66
C ALA A 784 -8.25 43.83 4.88
N ASN A 785 -8.94 42.80 4.38
CA ASN A 785 -10.36 42.64 4.60
C ASN A 785 -10.65 41.38 5.43
N HIS A 786 -10.87 41.58 6.73
CA HIS A 786 -11.17 40.50 7.67
C HIS A 786 -12.67 40.21 7.80
N ALA A 787 -13.54 40.93 7.08
CA ALA A 787 -15.00 40.71 7.08
C ALA A 787 -15.43 39.95 5.80
N PRO A 788 -15.81 38.67 5.91
CA PRO A 788 -16.17 37.85 4.75
C PRO A 788 -17.39 38.39 3.97
N ASP A 789 -18.31 39.05 4.67
CA ASP A 789 -19.58 39.56 4.11
C ASP A 789 -19.50 41.01 3.62
N SER A 790 -18.35 41.66 3.77
CA SER A 790 -18.13 43.07 3.41
C SER A 790 -17.07 43.19 2.33
N THR A 791 -17.14 44.24 1.52
CA THR A 791 -16.21 44.44 0.40
C THR A 791 -15.33 45.65 0.63
N LEU A 792 -14.01 45.49 0.39
CA LEU A 792 -13.08 46.61 0.27
C LEU A 792 -12.95 46.98 -1.22
N VAL A 793 -13.72 47.97 -1.66
CA VAL A 793 -13.80 48.36 -3.08
C VAL A 793 -12.76 49.43 -3.41
N ILE A 794 -11.91 49.17 -4.42
CA ILE A 794 -10.96 50.17 -4.92
C ILE A 794 -11.41 50.65 -6.31
N ASN A 795 -12.07 51.81 -6.34
CA ASN A 795 -12.66 52.42 -7.53
C ASN A 795 -11.77 53.54 -8.12
N THR A 796 -10.48 53.52 -7.83
CA THR A 796 -9.49 54.49 -8.32
C THR A 796 -8.24 53.73 -8.78
N PRO A 797 -7.49 54.18 -9.81
CA PRO A 797 -6.30 53.49 -10.27
C PRO A 797 -5.23 53.36 -9.17
N ILE A 798 -4.67 52.15 -9.02
CA ILE A 798 -3.52 51.90 -8.15
C ILE A 798 -2.22 52.18 -8.91
N THR A 799 -1.34 53.01 -8.37
CA THR A 799 -0.07 53.40 -8.98
C THR A 799 1.12 53.20 -8.05
N ASN A 800 2.32 53.14 -8.63
CA ASN A 800 3.58 53.17 -7.89
C ASN A 800 3.81 54.55 -7.27
N ASN A 801 4.30 54.60 -6.03
CA ASN A 801 4.82 55.83 -5.44
C ASN A 801 6.27 56.04 -5.89
N THR A 802 6.49 56.55 -7.10
CA THR A 802 7.79 56.83 -7.73
C THR A 802 8.73 55.63 -8.00
N SER A 803 8.57 54.51 -7.30
CA SER A 803 9.35 53.27 -7.45
C SER A 803 8.43 52.04 -7.46
N ALA A 804 8.87 50.95 -8.08
CA ALA A 804 8.12 49.70 -8.18
C ALA A 804 7.72 49.20 -6.78
N SER A 805 6.41 49.09 -6.55
CA SER A 805 5.83 48.78 -5.25
C SER A 805 5.05 47.46 -5.28
N SER A 806 4.68 46.95 -4.11
CA SER A 806 3.87 45.73 -3.99
C SER A 806 2.42 46.04 -3.59
N LEU A 807 1.48 45.25 -4.10
CA LEU A 807 0.08 45.26 -3.67
C LEU A 807 -0.18 43.94 -2.95
N VAL A 808 -0.74 44.01 -1.74
CA VAL A 808 -0.98 42.81 -0.93
C VAL A 808 -2.41 42.76 -0.42
N LYS A 809 -3.04 41.58 -0.47
CA LYS A 809 -4.38 41.31 0.06
C LYS A 809 -4.33 40.34 1.24
N PHE A 810 -4.90 40.72 2.38
CA PHE A 810 -5.10 39.86 3.56
C PHE A 810 -6.58 39.72 3.94
N GLY A 811 -6.87 38.69 4.73
CA GLY A 811 -8.20 38.41 5.28
C GLY A 811 -9.16 37.74 4.29
N SER A 812 -10.25 37.18 4.81
CA SER A 812 -11.21 36.34 4.07
C SER A 812 -12.18 37.10 3.17
N GLY A 813 -12.37 38.41 3.39
CA GLY A 813 -13.35 39.20 2.64
C GLY A 813 -12.87 39.63 1.25
N PRO A 814 -13.77 39.90 0.29
CA PRO A 814 -13.42 40.36 -1.05
C PRO A 814 -12.76 41.75 -1.06
N ALA A 815 -11.80 41.96 -1.96
CA ALA A 815 -11.25 43.29 -2.27
C ALA A 815 -11.05 43.43 -3.80
N PRO A 816 -12.13 43.67 -4.55
CA PRO A 816 -12.14 43.76 -6.01
C PRO A 816 -11.55 45.07 -6.54
#